data_AF-A0A953QKW3-F1
#
_entry.id   AF-A0A953QKW3-F1
#
_cell.length_a   1.000
_cell.length_b   1.000
_cell.length_c   1.000
_cell.angle_alpha   90.00
_cell.angle_beta   90.00
_cell.angle_gamma   90.00
#
_symmetry.space_group_name_H-M   'P 1'
#
loop_
_entity.id
_entity.type
_entity.pdbx_description
1 polymer ?
#
loop_
_entity_poly.entity_id
_entity_poly.type
_entity_poly.pdbx_seq_one_letter_code
_entity_poly.pdbx_strand_id
1 'polypeptide(L)'
;MNTREQLNQYLRGLEQRLKWLAVSKGAAIFAGVALGVTLAMVLMTNALAFSSTSLTIARVVLFIALAIAVGFAIVLPLMRLNQRRAAGRAEKTFPEFDQRLLTFVERREQADPMLDLLAMDTHKIATQTQAERVAPPKSIFAFATSAGAATAALAWLIFAGPGFLGYGASLLWAGLPKGDKAIFYDIQIDPGNKLVRRKSDQMVTATLVGFQAPQVKLFARYKSASKWEEAPMLPRANGTAYEFLFAALVEPVEYYAEAAGVHSKTFKLDVIDMPSIRKIKVTYHYPAWLHLPDTIEDPGGDLRAVAGTVAEITIETDRPLKNGSVEMDDGSKIAIEGGAGNIATAKIPIQKDGMFHYSATEQGQSVRLSEDYFIEARQDNAPNVKITHPGADAKVSPIEEVSIEVNADDDFALDGMDLHYSVNGSPEKVVDLMKQKGVKSAEGKTTIYLEDFKLQAGDVVAVYATAKDARTTSRTDMMFIETQPFEKNYTQSQQSGGGGGGMGDQDQNQISQRQKEIIAATWNEVRGGGKDKVNSAENAKFLAEIQSKLKEQATSLAQRARSRQLAGANQEFQSFVKDMEAAAAEMQPASDKLKTQSWKDALEPEQRALQHLLRAEATFRDIQVAFGQQGGGGGGGAGRDLANLFDLELDTEKNQYETGQQAGSSAEQRQKDIDEALQKLEQLARRQQELAQQQKNKQSFEQRWQQEMLRREAEELKKQMEQLQQQQQNSQQSSSSSSSSSSSSSSSSSGQSGQQSSSQQSSSRQQMRQQDQRLQRALDQVRQATDDMRNAQQAANQQGQQGSAQSEANARRAADRLKDAQDQLSGMRKQEASSQLDDLSNRADKLAQQQRDFSNRLRQAYQDQLNGRPGQAGQSRQQAQQLADEKDKMAGDIDQLEKDMQKAARDMAGTQQGASARIRDGLSELQQNEAKLRSQFSARNIRQGMGAYMVPREAPITQALDNAAQDLKEAQKAVGQSGDKSGNGQSQADKSLAQIERMRAQIQRLQQGQQQGNQQGGQQQGSQQGQQGGGQQ
;
A
#
# COMPACT_ATOMS: atom_id res chain seq x y z
N MET A 1 -91.91 -2.51 -63.16
CA MET A 1 -91.48 -2.67 -61.75
C MET A 1 -92.47 -1.91 -60.89
N ASN A 2 -93.05 -2.57 -59.88
CA ASN A 2 -94.00 -1.92 -59.00
C ASN A 2 -93.28 -0.86 -58.15
N THR A 3 -93.87 0.32 -57.95
CA THR A 3 -93.31 1.38 -57.07
C THR A 3 -93.12 0.87 -55.64
N ARG A 4 -93.97 -0.05 -55.18
CA ARG A 4 -93.80 -0.80 -53.92
C ARG A 4 -92.51 -1.64 -53.89
N GLU A 5 -92.13 -2.28 -54.98
CA GLU A 5 -90.89 -3.07 -55.05
C GLU A 5 -89.65 -2.17 -55.02
N GLN A 6 -89.71 -1.02 -55.71
CA GLN A 6 -88.61 -0.05 -55.75
C GLN A 6 -88.38 0.63 -54.38
N LEU A 7 -89.45 0.99 -53.66
CA LEU A 7 -89.35 1.53 -52.31
C LEU A 7 -88.88 0.48 -51.30
N ASN A 8 -89.29 -0.78 -51.46
CA ASN A 8 -88.78 -1.90 -50.67
C ASN A 8 -87.28 -2.18 -50.94
N GLN A 9 -86.82 -2.05 -52.18
CA GLN A 9 -85.40 -2.13 -52.50
C GLN A 9 -84.61 -0.98 -51.86
N TYR A 10 -85.14 0.24 -51.86
CA TYR A 10 -84.54 1.38 -51.16
C TYR A 10 -84.45 1.16 -49.65
N LEU A 11 -85.52 0.68 -49.00
CA LEU A 11 -85.52 0.37 -47.57
C LEU A 11 -84.56 -0.76 -47.21
N ARG A 12 -84.47 -1.81 -48.04
CA ARG A 12 -83.47 -2.88 -47.87
C ARG A 12 -82.04 -2.36 -48.03
N GLY A 13 -81.79 -1.48 -49.00
CA GLY A 13 -80.48 -0.84 -49.18
C GLY A 13 -80.08 0.06 -48.01
N LEU A 14 -81.03 0.83 -47.47
CA LEU A 14 -80.83 1.69 -46.30
C LEU A 14 -80.61 0.87 -45.02
N GLU A 15 -81.37 -0.21 -44.84
CA GLU A 15 -81.19 -1.18 -43.75
C GLU A 15 -79.80 -1.84 -43.82
N GLN A 16 -79.38 -2.33 -44.99
CA GLN A 16 -78.07 -2.94 -45.17
C GLN A 16 -76.93 -1.96 -44.87
N ARG A 17 -77.03 -0.70 -45.31
CA ARG A 17 -76.00 0.31 -45.02
C ARG A 17 -75.94 0.70 -43.54
N LEU A 18 -77.08 0.81 -42.86
CA LEU A 18 -77.12 1.03 -41.42
C LEU A 18 -76.57 -0.17 -40.63
N LYS A 19 -76.82 -1.40 -41.09
CA LYS A 19 -76.18 -2.60 -40.54
C LYS A 19 -74.67 -2.55 -40.75
N TRP A 20 -74.18 -2.19 -41.93
CA TRP A 20 -72.74 -2.02 -42.19
C TRP A 20 -72.09 -0.95 -41.32
N LEU A 21 -72.76 0.19 -41.08
CA LEU A 21 -72.27 1.23 -40.18
C LEU A 21 -72.25 0.76 -38.72
N ALA A 22 -73.29 0.03 -38.30
CA ALA A 22 -73.33 -0.56 -36.96
C ALA A 22 -72.24 -1.61 -36.76
N VAL A 23 -71.99 -2.46 -37.78
CA VAL A 23 -70.92 -3.46 -37.77
C VAL A 23 -69.54 -2.81 -37.76
N SER A 24 -69.28 -1.80 -38.60
CA SER A 24 -67.96 -1.14 -38.64
C SER A 24 -67.67 -0.40 -37.34
N LYS A 25 -68.66 0.32 -36.79
CA LYS A 25 -68.53 0.95 -35.47
C LYS A 25 -68.36 -0.08 -34.35
N GLY A 26 -69.12 -1.18 -34.39
CA GLY A 26 -69.00 -2.27 -33.41
C GLY A 26 -67.64 -2.97 -33.49
N ALA A 27 -67.12 -3.19 -34.69
CA ALA A 27 -65.79 -3.76 -34.93
C ALA A 27 -64.67 -2.82 -34.45
N ALA A 28 -64.81 -1.50 -34.64
CA ALA A 28 -63.86 -0.51 -34.12
C ALA A 28 -63.82 -0.51 -32.57
N ILE A 29 -64.99 -0.55 -31.92
CA ILE A 29 -65.09 -0.65 -30.47
C ILE A 29 -64.51 -1.97 -29.98
N PHE A 30 -64.85 -3.09 -30.62
CA PHE A 30 -64.32 -4.41 -30.26
C PHE A 30 -62.79 -4.46 -30.37
N ALA A 31 -62.22 -4.00 -31.49
CA ALA A 31 -60.77 -3.99 -31.70
C ALA A 31 -60.06 -3.04 -30.72
N GLY A 32 -60.65 -1.88 -30.42
CA GLY A 32 -60.14 -0.95 -29.41
C GLY A 32 -60.17 -1.54 -28.00
N VAL A 33 -61.26 -2.22 -27.62
CA VAL A 33 -61.37 -2.92 -26.33
C VAL A 33 -60.37 -4.08 -26.26
N ALA A 34 -60.21 -4.85 -27.33
CA ALA A 34 -59.24 -5.95 -27.38
C ALA A 34 -57.81 -5.45 -27.14
N LEU A 35 -57.40 -4.38 -27.82
CA LEU A 35 -56.08 -3.78 -27.65
C LEU A 35 -55.92 -3.17 -26.25
N GLY A 36 -56.88 -2.36 -25.80
CA GLY A 36 -56.81 -1.67 -24.50
C GLY A 36 -56.78 -2.64 -23.32
N VAL A 37 -57.63 -3.66 -23.33
CA VAL A 37 -57.66 -4.70 -22.29
C VAL A 37 -56.39 -5.54 -22.33
N THR A 38 -55.88 -5.88 -23.52
CA THR A 38 -54.60 -6.60 -23.62
C THR A 38 -53.46 -5.80 -23.00
N LEU A 39 -53.33 -4.51 -23.32
CA LEU A 39 -52.29 -3.65 -22.72
C LEU A 39 -52.44 -3.53 -21.19
N ALA A 40 -53.67 -3.32 -20.70
CA ALA A 40 -53.93 -3.23 -19.27
C ALA A 40 -53.59 -4.54 -18.53
N MET A 41 -53.99 -5.69 -19.09
CA MET A 41 -53.70 -7.00 -18.52
C MET A 41 -52.20 -7.34 -18.57
N VAL A 42 -51.49 -6.95 -19.63
CA VAL A 42 -50.03 -7.15 -19.72
C VAL A 42 -49.28 -6.29 -18.69
N LEU A 43 -49.69 -5.02 -18.50
CA LEU A 43 -49.13 -4.18 -17.44
C LEU A 43 -49.37 -4.75 -16.04
N MET A 44 -50.58 -5.28 -15.80
CA MET A 44 -50.96 -5.88 -14.52
C MET A 44 -50.23 -7.21 -14.26
N THR A 45 -50.07 -8.05 -15.28
CA THR A 45 -49.35 -9.33 -15.18
C THR A 45 -47.83 -9.14 -15.09
N ASN A 46 -47.27 -8.10 -15.72
CA ASN A 46 -45.86 -7.72 -15.57
C ASN A 46 -45.51 -7.37 -14.11
N ALA A 47 -46.40 -6.66 -13.39
CA ALA A 47 -46.20 -6.37 -11.97
C ALA A 47 -46.17 -7.63 -11.08
N LEU A 48 -46.72 -8.75 -11.57
CA LEU A 48 -46.75 -10.05 -10.91
C LEU A 48 -45.85 -11.08 -11.59
N ALA A 49 -44.85 -10.62 -12.35
CA ALA A 49 -43.87 -11.44 -13.07
C ALA A 49 -44.50 -12.57 -13.94
N PHE A 50 -45.70 -12.33 -14.47
CA PHE A 50 -46.44 -13.29 -15.28
C PHE A 50 -46.68 -14.65 -14.61
N SER A 51 -46.99 -14.66 -13.31
CA SER A 51 -47.39 -15.90 -12.61
C SER A 51 -48.55 -16.63 -13.30
N SER A 52 -48.57 -17.97 -13.19
CA SER A 52 -49.58 -18.82 -13.84
C SER A 52 -51.03 -18.46 -13.47
N THR A 53 -51.26 -18.11 -12.20
CA THR A 53 -52.57 -17.65 -11.71
C THR A 53 -52.95 -16.28 -12.27
N SER A 54 -51.99 -15.33 -12.35
CA SER A 54 -52.28 -14.02 -12.93
C SER A 54 -52.65 -14.10 -14.41
N LEU A 55 -52.00 -14.99 -15.17
CA LEU A 55 -52.28 -15.23 -16.59
C LEU A 55 -53.65 -15.85 -16.83
N THR A 56 -54.05 -16.82 -15.99
CA THR A 56 -55.37 -17.46 -16.11
C THR A 56 -56.49 -16.46 -15.82
N ILE A 57 -56.36 -15.67 -14.75
CA ILE A 57 -57.31 -14.59 -14.43
C ILE A 57 -57.35 -13.55 -15.55
N ALA A 58 -56.19 -13.10 -16.03
CA ALA A 58 -56.11 -12.11 -17.11
C ALA A 58 -56.77 -12.60 -18.40
N ARG A 59 -56.64 -13.88 -18.76
CA ARG A 59 -57.35 -14.48 -19.90
C ARG A 59 -58.86 -14.50 -19.69
N VAL A 60 -59.33 -14.93 -18.53
CA VAL A 60 -60.77 -14.98 -18.22
C VAL A 60 -61.38 -13.58 -18.33
N VAL A 61 -60.72 -12.58 -17.73
CA VAL A 61 -61.17 -11.18 -17.80
C VAL A 61 -61.15 -10.65 -19.24
N LEU A 62 -60.09 -10.96 -20.00
CA LEU A 62 -59.99 -10.58 -21.41
C LEU A 62 -61.13 -11.18 -22.24
N PHE A 63 -61.41 -12.47 -22.11
CA PHE A 63 -62.50 -13.11 -22.87
C PHE A 63 -63.88 -12.61 -22.44
N ILE A 64 -64.11 -12.33 -21.15
CA ILE A 64 -65.36 -11.73 -20.67
C ILE A 64 -65.53 -10.32 -21.24
N ALA A 65 -64.49 -9.48 -21.21
CA ALA A 65 -64.53 -8.12 -21.77
C ALA A 65 -64.82 -8.13 -23.27
N LEU A 66 -64.21 -9.07 -24.01
CA LEU A 66 -64.49 -9.27 -25.43
C LEU A 66 -65.93 -9.75 -25.68
N ALA A 67 -66.44 -10.69 -24.88
CA ALA A 67 -67.83 -11.16 -25.00
C ALA A 67 -68.84 -10.04 -24.74
N ILE A 68 -68.60 -9.20 -23.72
CA ILE A 68 -69.40 -8.01 -23.43
C ILE A 68 -69.31 -7.01 -24.60
N ALA A 69 -68.11 -6.76 -25.13
CA ALA A 69 -67.93 -5.86 -26.27
C ALA A 69 -68.67 -6.35 -27.52
N VAL A 70 -68.60 -7.64 -27.85
CA VAL A 70 -69.36 -8.24 -28.96
C VAL A 70 -70.87 -8.11 -28.70
N GLY A 71 -71.32 -8.45 -27.50
CA GLY A 71 -72.73 -8.39 -27.11
C GLY A 71 -73.32 -6.99 -27.26
N PHE A 72 -72.68 -5.98 -26.68
CA PHE A 72 -73.18 -4.60 -26.66
C PHE A 72 -72.86 -3.80 -27.93
N ALA A 73 -71.69 -3.99 -28.55
CA ALA A 73 -71.25 -3.18 -29.67
C ALA A 73 -71.67 -3.73 -31.04
N ILE A 74 -71.92 -5.04 -31.15
CA ILE A 74 -72.26 -5.70 -32.43
C ILE A 74 -73.65 -6.35 -32.36
N VAL A 75 -73.89 -7.25 -31.42
CA VAL A 75 -75.12 -8.09 -31.40
C VAL A 75 -76.37 -7.26 -31.05
N LEU A 76 -76.34 -6.49 -29.96
CA LEU A 76 -77.47 -5.67 -29.52
C LEU A 76 -77.93 -4.64 -30.56
N PRO A 77 -77.04 -3.84 -31.20
CA PRO A 77 -77.46 -2.87 -32.21
C PRO A 77 -77.97 -3.55 -33.48
N LEU A 78 -77.39 -4.68 -33.90
CA LEU A 78 -77.87 -5.45 -35.05
C LEU A 78 -79.26 -6.05 -34.83
N MET A 79 -79.51 -6.66 -33.67
CA MET A 79 -80.84 -7.20 -33.33
C MET A 79 -81.89 -6.09 -33.17
N ARG A 80 -81.46 -4.88 -32.77
CA ARG A 80 -82.34 -3.73 -32.65
C ARG A 80 -82.62 -3.04 -34.01
N LEU A 81 -81.86 -3.32 -35.08
CA LEU A 81 -82.05 -2.72 -36.40
C LEU A 81 -83.08 -3.49 -37.23
N ASN A 82 -84.34 -3.02 -37.19
CA ASN A 82 -85.42 -3.47 -38.06
C ASN A 82 -85.86 -2.36 -39.03
N GLN A 83 -86.53 -2.73 -40.13
CA GLN A 83 -87.01 -1.78 -41.16
C GLN A 83 -87.77 -0.57 -40.59
N ARG A 84 -88.55 -0.77 -39.52
CA ARG A 84 -89.27 0.31 -38.81
C ARG A 84 -88.33 1.34 -38.18
N ARG A 85 -87.24 0.90 -37.55
CA ARG A 85 -86.23 1.80 -36.95
C ARG A 85 -85.32 2.43 -38.00
N ALA A 86 -85.04 1.72 -39.09
CA ALA A 86 -84.32 2.25 -40.24
C ALA A 86 -85.12 3.40 -40.90
N ALA A 87 -86.42 3.20 -41.09
CA ALA A 87 -87.34 4.23 -41.58
C ALA A 87 -87.41 5.43 -40.63
N GLY A 88 -87.64 5.21 -39.32
CA GLY A 88 -87.66 6.31 -38.34
C GLY A 88 -86.34 7.06 -38.19
N ARG A 89 -85.19 6.43 -38.46
CA ARG A 89 -83.87 7.11 -38.46
C ARG A 89 -83.64 7.91 -39.74
N ALA A 90 -84.15 7.44 -40.87
CA ALA A 90 -84.15 8.19 -42.12
C ALA A 90 -85.03 9.45 -42.01
N GLU A 91 -86.23 9.35 -41.44
CA GLU A 91 -87.16 10.48 -41.25
C GLU A 91 -86.62 11.53 -40.25
N LYS A 92 -85.92 11.11 -39.19
CA LYS A 92 -85.24 12.07 -38.29
C LYS A 92 -84.11 12.85 -38.96
N THR A 93 -83.49 12.27 -39.97
CA THR A 93 -82.39 12.90 -40.71
C THR A 93 -82.93 13.77 -41.85
N PHE A 94 -84.10 13.40 -42.39
CA PHE A 94 -84.78 14.07 -43.49
C PHE A 94 -86.25 14.29 -43.13
N PRO A 95 -86.59 15.47 -42.59
CA PRO A 95 -87.97 15.80 -42.23
C PRO A 95 -88.94 15.76 -43.42
N GLU A 96 -88.44 15.84 -44.64
CA GLU A 96 -89.18 15.81 -45.92
C GLU A 96 -90.04 14.55 -46.11
N PHE A 97 -89.76 13.45 -45.40
CA PHE A 97 -90.54 12.22 -45.47
C PHE A 97 -91.86 12.27 -44.68
N ASP A 98 -92.04 13.23 -43.75
CA ASP A 98 -93.30 13.55 -43.07
C ASP A 98 -94.13 12.33 -42.59
N GLN A 99 -93.48 11.39 -41.90
CA GLN A 99 -94.02 10.10 -41.41
C GLN A 99 -94.52 9.10 -42.49
N ARG A 100 -94.35 9.40 -43.77
CA ARG A 100 -94.84 8.56 -44.88
C ARG A 100 -94.04 7.26 -45.00
N LEU A 101 -92.74 7.30 -44.74
CA LEU A 101 -91.85 6.14 -44.81
C LEU A 101 -92.09 5.18 -43.63
N LEU A 102 -92.33 5.72 -42.44
CA LEU A 102 -92.68 4.96 -41.24
C LEU A 102 -94.08 4.34 -41.36
N THR A 103 -95.06 5.12 -41.82
CA THR A 103 -96.44 4.65 -42.05
C THR A 103 -96.48 3.53 -43.10
N PHE A 104 -95.70 3.65 -44.18
CA PHE A 104 -95.56 2.61 -45.19
C PHE A 104 -95.01 1.29 -44.63
N VAL A 105 -94.01 1.36 -43.75
CA VAL A 105 -93.44 0.16 -43.10
C VAL A 105 -94.40 -0.45 -42.07
N GLU A 106 -95.19 0.35 -41.36
CA GLU A 106 -96.14 -0.14 -40.35
C GLU A 106 -97.38 -0.80 -40.96
N ARG A 107 -97.90 -0.30 -42.09
CA ARG A 107 -99.11 -0.83 -42.75
C ARG A 107 -98.83 -1.83 -43.88
N ARG A 108 -97.57 -2.20 -44.12
CA ARG A 108 -97.11 -3.03 -45.25
C ARG A 108 -97.81 -4.40 -45.43
N GLU A 109 -98.39 -4.95 -44.38
CA GLU A 109 -99.03 -6.29 -44.37
C GLU A 109 -100.54 -6.24 -44.62
N GLN A 110 -101.14 -5.04 -44.68
CA GLN A 110 -102.55 -4.85 -45.01
C GLN A 110 -102.73 -4.67 -46.52
N ALA A 111 -103.67 -5.40 -47.11
CA ALA A 111 -104.02 -5.28 -48.53
C ALA A 111 -104.86 -4.01 -48.78
N ASP A 112 -104.24 -2.85 -48.64
CA ASP A 112 -104.87 -1.55 -48.83
C ASP A 112 -104.42 -0.92 -50.17
N PRO A 113 -105.33 -0.57 -51.09
CA PRO A 113 -105.01 0.13 -52.33
C PRO A 113 -104.33 1.50 -52.12
N MET A 114 -104.58 2.16 -50.98
CA MET A 114 -103.96 3.46 -50.66
C MET A 114 -102.45 3.38 -50.44
N LEU A 115 -101.92 2.19 -50.15
CA LEU A 115 -100.47 1.99 -49.99
C LEU A 115 -99.71 2.06 -51.32
N ASP A 116 -100.35 1.83 -52.47
CA ASP A 116 -99.71 2.02 -53.79
C ASP A 116 -99.53 3.50 -54.10
N LEU A 117 -100.52 4.33 -53.74
CA LEU A 117 -100.47 5.78 -53.89
C LEU A 117 -99.44 6.39 -52.93
N LEU A 118 -99.43 5.95 -51.66
CA LEU A 118 -98.43 6.38 -50.68
C LEU A 118 -97.01 5.95 -51.10
N ALA A 119 -96.85 4.73 -51.62
CA ALA A 119 -95.55 4.27 -52.13
C ALA A 119 -95.07 5.08 -53.33
N MET A 120 -95.97 5.44 -54.25
CA MET A 120 -95.63 6.24 -55.43
C MET A 120 -95.19 7.67 -55.07
N ASP A 121 -95.86 8.30 -54.10
CA ASP A 121 -95.51 9.64 -53.61
C ASP A 121 -94.23 9.63 -52.75
N THR A 122 -94.09 8.64 -51.87
CA THR A 122 -92.88 8.46 -51.04
C THR A 122 -91.67 8.11 -51.90
N HIS A 123 -91.84 7.41 -53.02
CA HIS A 123 -90.75 7.07 -53.93
C HIS A 123 -90.16 8.30 -54.65
N LYS A 124 -90.96 9.34 -54.96
CA LYS A 124 -90.46 10.59 -55.53
C LYS A 124 -89.54 11.35 -54.56
N ILE A 125 -89.84 11.30 -53.27
CA ILE A 125 -89.02 11.90 -52.21
C ILE A 125 -87.76 11.04 -52.00
N ALA A 126 -87.91 9.70 -51.98
CA ALA A 126 -86.80 8.77 -51.81
C ALA A 126 -85.73 8.82 -52.92
N THR A 127 -86.10 9.19 -54.16
CA THR A 127 -85.14 9.36 -55.27
C THR A 127 -84.37 10.67 -55.21
N GLN A 128 -84.93 11.71 -54.57
CA GLN A 128 -84.26 12.99 -54.34
C GLN A 128 -83.34 12.95 -53.10
N THR A 129 -83.69 12.13 -52.11
CA THR A 129 -82.93 11.96 -50.87
C THR A 129 -81.96 10.77 -50.95
N GLN A 130 -80.68 11.04 -51.28
CA GLN A 130 -79.66 9.99 -51.36
C GLN A 130 -79.43 9.32 -49.99
N ALA A 131 -79.57 8.00 -49.95
CA ALA A 131 -79.33 7.16 -48.77
C ALA A 131 -77.91 7.28 -48.17
N GLU A 132 -76.98 7.93 -48.89
CA GLU A 132 -75.58 8.17 -48.49
C GLU A 132 -75.43 9.18 -47.35
N ARG A 133 -76.38 10.09 -47.15
CA ARG A 133 -76.31 11.07 -46.06
C ARG A 133 -76.78 10.52 -44.71
N VAL A 134 -77.59 9.46 -44.67
CA VAL A 134 -78.03 8.79 -43.42
C VAL A 134 -76.91 7.94 -42.82
N ALA A 135 -76.03 7.40 -43.65
CA ALA A 135 -74.87 6.62 -43.26
C ALA A 135 -73.67 6.99 -44.18
N PRO A 136 -72.93 8.06 -43.87
CA PRO A 136 -71.89 8.55 -44.77
C PRO A 136 -70.77 7.51 -44.93
N PRO A 137 -70.32 7.21 -46.17
CA PRO A 137 -69.28 6.21 -46.43
C PRO A 137 -67.98 6.56 -45.71
N LYS A 138 -67.67 7.86 -45.57
CA LYS A 138 -66.50 8.34 -44.79
C LYS A 138 -66.51 7.86 -43.33
N SER A 139 -67.68 7.77 -42.70
CA SER A 139 -67.79 7.26 -41.31
C SER A 139 -67.58 5.75 -41.25
N ILE A 140 -68.13 5.01 -42.22
CA ILE A 140 -67.95 3.55 -42.31
C ILE A 140 -66.47 3.21 -42.54
N PHE A 141 -65.80 3.94 -43.45
CA PHE A 141 -64.37 3.80 -43.69
C PHE A 141 -63.52 4.22 -42.48
N ALA A 142 -63.83 5.32 -41.80
CA ALA A 142 -63.09 5.75 -40.61
C ALA A 142 -63.17 4.73 -39.45
N PHE A 143 -64.34 4.10 -39.25
CA PHE A 143 -64.47 3.02 -38.27
C PHE A 143 -63.78 1.73 -38.74
N ALA A 144 -63.84 1.39 -40.03
CA ALA A 144 -63.15 0.22 -40.57
C ALA A 144 -61.62 0.36 -40.51
N THR A 145 -61.06 1.55 -40.81
CA THR A 145 -59.62 1.80 -40.73
C THR A 145 -59.11 1.83 -39.30
N SER A 146 -59.87 2.42 -38.36
CA SER A 146 -59.50 2.37 -36.94
C SER A 146 -59.56 0.95 -36.39
N ALA A 147 -60.56 0.14 -36.78
CA ALA A 147 -60.59 -1.29 -36.44
C ALA A 147 -59.36 -2.02 -37.02
N GLY A 148 -59.02 -1.77 -38.29
CA GLY A 148 -57.85 -2.35 -38.95
C GLY A 148 -56.51 -1.93 -38.34
N ALA A 149 -56.36 -0.68 -37.93
CA ALA A 149 -55.17 -0.19 -37.25
C ALA A 149 -55.00 -0.82 -35.86
N ALA A 150 -56.09 -0.95 -35.10
CA ALA A 150 -56.07 -1.56 -33.78
C ALA A 150 -55.76 -3.06 -33.85
N THR A 151 -56.33 -3.80 -34.81
CA THR A 151 -56.00 -5.21 -35.02
C THR A 151 -54.57 -5.40 -35.53
N ALA A 152 -54.08 -4.53 -36.42
CA ALA A 152 -52.70 -4.57 -36.88
C ALA A 152 -51.70 -4.30 -35.73
N ALA A 153 -51.98 -3.32 -34.86
CA ALA A 153 -51.16 -3.04 -33.69
C ALA A 153 -51.16 -4.21 -32.69
N LEU A 154 -52.31 -4.85 -32.47
CA LEU A 154 -52.42 -6.04 -31.63
C LEU A 154 -51.66 -7.23 -32.24
N ALA A 155 -51.78 -7.45 -33.55
CA ALA A 155 -51.03 -8.50 -34.25
C ALA A 155 -49.51 -8.24 -34.20
N TRP A 156 -49.09 -6.99 -34.37
CA TRP A 156 -47.68 -6.60 -34.24
C TRP A 156 -47.14 -6.86 -32.82
N LEU A 157 -47.91 -6.54 -31.78
CA LEU A 157 -47.56 -6.88 -30.40
C LEU A 157 -47.43 -8.40 -30.17
N ILE A 158 -48.34 -9.21 -30.72
CA ILE A 158 -48.31 -10.67 -30.53
C ILE A 158 -47.13 -11.33 -31.26
N PHE A 159 -46.84 -10.90 -32.50
CA PHE A 159 -45.88 -11.62 -33.36
C PHE A 159 -44.48 -11.00 -33.40
N ALA A 160 -44.35 -9.69 -33.25
CA ALA A 160 -43.10 -8.96 -33.49
C ALA A 160 -42.60 -8.13 -32.29
N GLY A 161 -43.44 -7.87 -31.28
CA GLY A 161 -43.19 -6.84 -30.26
C GLY A 161 -41.96 -7.07 -29.37
N PRO A 162 -41.04 -6.09 -29.25
CA PRO A 162 -39.89 -6.16 -28.34
C PRO A 162 -40.28 -5.90 -26.88
N GLY A 163 -39.59 -6.59 -25.95
CA GLY A 163 -39.73 -6.41 -24.50
C GLY A 163 -40.94 -7.12 -23.87
N PHE A 164 -41.26 -6.74 -22.62
CA PHE A 164 -42.29 -7.40 -21.82
C PHE A 164 -43.71 -7.27 -22.40
N LEU A 165 -43.99 -6.21 -23.18
CA LEU A 165 -45.30 -5.99 -23.80
C LEU A 165 -45.62 -7.03 -24.88
N GLY A 166 -44.64 -7.38 -25.72
CA GLY A 166 -44.79 -8.41 -26.74
C GLY A 166 -44.83 -9.81 -26.13
N TYR A 167 -43.94 -10.08 -25.16
CA TYR A 167 -43.95 -11.35 -24.42
C TYR A 167 -45.30 -11.59 -23.74
N GLY A 168 -45.83 -10.61 -22.99
CA GLY A 168 -47.12 -10.72 -22.31
C GLY A 168 -48.32 -10.85 -23.25
N ALA A 169 -48.35 -10.08 -24.35
CA ALA A 169 -49.44 -10.17 -25.34
C ALA A 169 -49.47 -11.55 -26.02
N SER A 170 -48.30 -12.10 -26.37
CA SER A 170 -48.18 -13.44 -26.92
C SER A 170 -48.63 -14.52 -25.91
N LEU A 171 -48.29 -14.37 -24.63
CA LEU A 171 -48.68 -15.31 -23.58
C LEU A 171 -50.21 -15.32 -23.35
N LEU A 172 -50.88 -14.17 -23.43
CA LEU A 172 -52.33 -14.07 -23.24
C LEU A 172 -53.11 -14.71 -24.40
N TRP A 173 -52.70 -14.46 -25.64
CA TRP A 173 -53.43 -14.89 -26.84
C TRP A 173 -52.97 -16.23 -27.43
N ALA A 174 -51.67 -16.51 -27.46
CA ALA A 174 -51.09 -17.67 -28.13
C ALA A 174 -50.65 -18.81 -27.18
N GLY A 175 -50.59 -18.56 -25.87
CA GLY A 175 -50.14 -19.54 -24.88
C GLY A 175 -48.61 -19.59 -24.72
N LEU A 176 -48.11 -20.50 -23.88
CA LEU A 176 -46.66 -20.72 -23.73
C LEU A 176 -46.06 -21.09 -25.09
N PRO A 177 -44.99 -20.41 -25.54
CA PRO A 177 -44.35 -20.73 -26.81
C PRO A 177 -43.86 -22.19 -26.78
N LYS A 178 -44.36 -23.01 -27.70
CA LYS A 178 -43.85 -24.38 -27.91
C LYS A 178 -42.58 -24.29 -28.77
N GLY A 179 -41.40 -24.23 -28.13
CA GLY A 179 -40.08 -24.25 -28.79
C GLY A 179 -39.00 -23.42 -28.07
N ASP A 180 -37.74 -23.59 -28.46
CA ASP A 180 -36.50 -22.98 -27.91
C ASP A 180 -36.37 -21.44 -28.02
N LYS A 181 -37.49 -20.70 -28.12
CA LYS A 181 -37.43 -19.23 -28.01
C LYS A 181 -37.09 -18.84 -26.57
N ALA A 182 -36.04 -18.03 -26.42
CA ALA A 182 -35.51 -17.56 -25.15
C ALA A 182 -36.63 -17.12 -24.19
N ILE A 183 -36.73 -17.84 -23.07
CA ILE A 183 -37.60 -17.47 -21.96
C ILE A 183 -37.10 -16.12 -21.46
N PHE A 184 -37.94 -15.09 -21.47
CA PHE A 184 -37.53 -13.74 -21.07
C PHE A 184 -37.18 -13.67 -19.58
N TYR A 185 -37.70 -14.59 -18.77
CA TYR A 185 -37.43 -14.72 -17.34
C TYR A 185 -36.82 -16.10 -17.04
N ASP A 186 -35.55 -16.15 -16.67
CA ASP A 186 -34.85 -17.41 -16.35
C ASP A 186 -34.04 -17.29 -15.05
N ILE A 187 -33.79 -18.41 -14.38
CA ILE A 187 -32.96 -18.49 -13.18
C ILE A 187 -31.80 -19.44 -13.49
N GLN A 188 -30.62 -18.87 -13.72
CA GLN A 188 -29.40 -19.62 -13.99
C GLN A 188 -28.73 -20.03 -12.68
N ILE A 189 -28.45 -21.33 -12.51
CA ILE A 189 -27.81 -21.86 -11.31
C ILE A 189 -26.38 -22.30 -11.62
N ASP A 190 -25.43 -21.88 -10.80
CA ASP A 190 -24.01 -22.26 -10.83
C ASP A 190 -23.62 -22.82 -9.44
N PRO A 191 -23.00 -24.02 -9.33
CA PRO A 191 -22.47 -24.89 -10.38
C PRO A 191 -23.50 -25.79 -11.08
N GLY A 192 -24.77 -25.77 -10.68
CA GLY A 192 -25.79 -26.68 -11.21
C GLY A 192 -25.57 -28.12 -10.76
N ASN A 193 -25.20 -29.03 -11.67
CA ASN A 193 -24.90 -30.42 -11.30
C ASN A 193 -23.43 -30.58 -10.92
N LYS A 194 -23.15 -31.04 -9.70
CA LYS A 194 -21.76 -31.19 -9.22
C LYS A 194 -21.59 -32.35 -8.25
N LEU A 195 -20.46 -33.05 -8.39
CA LEU A 195 -19.99 -34.03 -7.42
C LEU A 195 -19.23 -33.32 -6.29
N VAL A 196 -19.66 -33.55 -5.06
CA VAL A 196 -19.10 -32.94 -3.85
C VAL A 196 -18.62 -34.00 -2.87
N ARG A 197 -17.63 -33.65 -2.05
CA ARG A 197 -17.11 -34.56 -1.03
C ARG A 197 -18.11 -34.67 0.12
N ARG A 198 -18.21 -35.86 0.72
CA ARG A 198 -19.02 -36.05 1.92
C ARG A 198 -18.53 -35.14 3.05
N LYS A 199 -19.48 -34.47 3.70
CA LYS A 199 -19.27 -33.45 4.74
C LYS A 199 -18.54 -32.19 4.26
N SER A 200 -18.41 -31.95 2.95
CA SER A 200 -17.95 -30.65 2.46
C SER A 200 -19.10 -29.67 2.33
N ASP A 201 -18.78 -28.39 2.45
CA ASP A 201 -19.71 -27.31 2.16
C ASP A 201 -19.75 -27.03 0.65
N GLN A 202 -20.92 -26.73 0.10
CA GLN A 202 -21.08 -26.35 -1.31
C GLN A 202 -21.96 -25.11 -1.45
N MET A 203 -21.37 -24.05 -2.01
CA MET A 203 -22.09 -22.82 -2.35
C MET A 203 -22.81 -22.97 -3.69
N VAL A 204 -24.06 -22.53 -3.75
CA VAL A 204 -24.90 -22.53 -4.95
C VAL A 204 -25.34 -21.10 -5.23
N THR A 205 -25.13 -20.62 -6.45
CA THR A 205 -25.50 -19.28 -6.90
C THR A 205 -26.65 -19.36 -7.90
N ALA A 206 -27.73 -18.62 -7.70
CA ALA A 206 -28.86 -18.45 -8.61
C ALA A 206 -28.88 -17.01 -9.16
N THR A 207 -28.74 -16.85 -10.48
CA THR A 207 -28.76 -15.56 -11.19
C THR A 207 -30.06 -15.38 -11.96
N LEU A 208 -30.82 -14.36 -11.61
CA LEU A 208 -32.06 -13.95 -12.25
C LEU A 208 -31.76 -13.21 -13.57
N VAL A 209 -32.28 -13.73 -14.67
CA VAL A 209 -32.13 -13.17 -16.02
C VAL A 209 -33.46 -12.59 -16.46
N GLY A 210 -33.49 -11.29 -16.77
CA GLY A 210 -34.65 -10.58 -17.30
C GLY A 210 -35.68 -10.11 -16.27
N PHE A 211 -35.52 -10.44 -14.98
CA PHE A 211 -36.31 -9.90 -13.88
C PHE A 211 -35.48 -9.70 -12.61
N GLN A 212 -36.05 -8.98 -11.65
CA GLN A 212 -35.55 -8.84 -10.30
C GLN A 212 -36.65 -9.26 -9.33
N ALA A 213 -36.30 -10.08 -8.34
CA ALA A 213 -37.18 -10.45 -7.25
C ALA A 213 -36.51 -10.04 -5.93
N PRO A 214 -37.24 -9.55 -4.92
CA PRO A 214 -36.65 -9.20 -3.64
C PRO A 214 -36.20 -10.42 -2.83
N GLN A 215 -36.73 -11.61 -3.15
CA GLN A 215 -36.41 -12.86 -2.48
C GLN A 215 -36.37 -14.00 -3.50
N VAL A 216 -35.39 -14.88 -3.33
CA VAL A 216 -35.27 -16.16 -4.04
C VAL A 216 -35.29 -17.26 -3.01
N LYS A 217 -36.14 -18.27 -3.23
CA LYS A 217 -36.23 -19.46 -2.38
C LYS A 217 -35.52 -20.61 -3.06
N LEU A 218 -34.71 -21.33 -2.31
CA LEU A 218 -34.15 -22.60 -2.71
C LEU A 218 -35.03 -23.72 -2.17
N PHE A 219 -35.41 -24.64 -3.03
CA PHE A 219 -36.06 -25.89 -2.65
C PHE A 219 -35.05 -27.01 -2.78
N ALA A 220 -34.87 -27.78 -1.71
CA ALA A 220 -33.94 -28.89 -1.64
C ALA A 220 -34.66 -30.17 -1.19
N ARG A 221 -34.31 -31.30 -1.79
CA ARG A 221 -34.82 -32.63 -1.43
C ARG A 221 -33.63 -33.57 -1.26
N TYR A 222 -33.35 -33.89 -0.02
CA TYR A 222 -32.37 -34.90 0.34
C TYR A 222 -32.87 -36.29 -0.03
N LYS A 223 -31.96 -37.23 -0.35
CA LYS A 223 -32.32 -38.59 -0.74
C LYS A 223 -33.17 -39.32 0.34
N SER A 224 -32.92 -39.06 1.61
CA SER A 224 -33.72 -39.60 2.73
C SER A 224 -35.09 -38.93 2.92
N ALA A 225 -35.28 -37.72 2.39
CA ALA A 225 -36.49 -36.92 2.57
C ALA A 225 -37.46 -37.11 1.40
N SER A 226 -38.72 -37.42 1.72
CA SER A 226 -39.78 -37.54 0.70
C SER A 226 -40.43 -36.20 0.34
N LYS A 227 -40.08 -35.11 1.04
CA LYS A 227 -40.65 -33.76 0.86
C LYS A 227 -39.54 -32.78 0.48
N TRP A 228 -39.92 -31.73 -0.24
CA TRP A 228 -39.05 -30.58 -0.51
C TRP A 228 -39.00 -29.68 0.72
N GLU A 229 -37.80 -29.30 1.11
CA GLU A 229 -37.53 -28.30 2.13
C GLU A 229 -37.23 -26.96 1.46
N GLU A 230 -37.80 -25.87 1.99
CA GLU A 230 -37.58 -24.52 1.47
C GLU A 230 -36.63 -23.72 2.37
N ALA A 231 -35.69 -23.00 1.75
CA ALA A 231 -34.78 -22.09 2.44
C ALA A 231 -34.56 -20.82 1.61
N PRO A 232 -34.51 -19.63 2.22
CA PRO A 232 -34.21 -18.39 1.49
C PRO A 232 -32.75 -18.32 1.05
N MET A 233 -32.49 -17.83 -0.17
CA MET A 233 -31.15 -17.52 -0.68
C MET A 233 -30.76 -16.06 -0.38
N LEU A 234 -29.47 -15.79 -0.25
CA LEU A 234 -28.89 -14.49 0.09
C LEU A 234 -28.45 -13.73 -1.18
N PRO A 235 -28.85 -12.47 -1.41
CA PRO A 235 -28.44 -11.73 -2.60
C PRO A 235 -26.93 -11.42 -2.63
N ARG A 236 -26.29 -11.64 -3.79
CA ARG A 236 -24.91 -11.25 -4.14
C ARG A 236 -24.87 -9.78 -4.58
N ALA A 237 -23.70 -9.14 -4.46
CA ALA A 237 -23.45 -7.73 -4.80
C ALA A 237 -23.97 -7.25 -6.19
N ASN A 238 -24.23 -8.11 -7.18
CA ASN A 238 -24.76 -7.65 -8.48
C ASN A 238 -26.29 -7.57 -8.56
N GLY A 239 -27.02 -7.80 -7.46
CA GLY A 239 -28.48 -7.60 -7.34
C GLY A 239 -29.36 -8.57 -8.13
N THR A 240 -28.79 -9.25 -9.12
CA THR A 240 -29.43 -10.30 -9.92
C THR A 240 -29.03 -11.70 -9.46
N ALA A 241 -27.95 -11.86 -8.70
CA ALA A 241 -27.49 -13.17 -8.22
C ALA A 241 -27.79 -13.36 -6.73
N TYR A 242 -28.07 -14.60 -6.32
CA TYR A 242 -28.41 -15.04 -4.97
C TYR A 242 -27.62 -16.30 -4.63
N GLU A 243 -27.28 -16.52 -3.37
CA GLU A 243 -26.38 -17.57 -2.92
C GLU A 243 -27.00 -18.38 -1.77
N PHE A 244 -26.67 -19.66 -1.72
CA PHE A 244 -27.01 -20.54 -0.62
C PHE A 244 -25.88 -21.53 -0.36
N LEU A 245 -25.51 -21.69 0.91
CA LEU A 245 -24.47 -22.62 1.33
C LEU A 245 -25.11 -23.90 1.88
N PHE A 246 -24.92 -25.01 1.16
CA PHE A 246 -25.16 -26.32 1.74
C PHE A 246 -23.98 -26.68 2.64
N ALA A 247 -24.18 -26.63 3.96
CA ALA A 247 -23.15 -27.01 4.92
C ALA A 247 -23.13 -28.53 5.11
N ALA A 248 -21.92 -29.11 5.17
CA ALA A 248 -21.64 -30.49 5.51
C ALA A 248 -22.54 -31.53 4.83
N LEU A 249 -22.63 -31.53 3.49
CA LEU A 249 -23.47 -32.47 2.74
C LEU A 249 -23.14 -33.94 3.05
N VAL A 250 -24.07 -34.65 3.67
CA VAL A 250 -23.90 -36.07 4.03
C VAL A 250 -24.45 -37.00 2.94
N GLU A 251 -25.50 -36.59 2.26
CA GLU A 251 -26.20 -37.36 1.24
C GLU A 251 -26.54 -36.52 -0.01
N PRO A 252 -26.77 -37.15 -1.17
CA PRO A 252 -27.14 -36.43 -2.39
C PRO A 252 -28.42 -35.60 -2.20
N VAL A 253 -28.43 -34.41 -2.79
CA VAL A 253 -29.56 -33.47 -2.72
C VAL A 253 -29.95 -33.02 -4.12
N GLU A 254 -31.24 -33.11 -4.41
CA GLU A 254 -31.83 -32.47 -5.58
C GLU A 254 -32.33 -31.09 -5.20
N TYR A 255 -32.11 -30.09 -6.03
CA TYR A 255 -32.45 -28.71 -5.68
C TYR A 255 -32.85 -27.87 -6.89
N TYR A 256 -33.68 -26.86 -6.65
CA TYR A 256 -34.02 -25.83 -7.63
C TYR A 256 -34.28 -24.50 -6.92
N ALA A 257 -34.17 -23.38 -7.62
CA ALA A 257 -34.49 -22.07 -7.10
C ALA A 257 -35.80 -21.55 -7.68
N GLU A 258 -36.57 -20.84 -6.88
CA GLU A 258 -37.82 -20.19 -7.24
C GLU A 258 -37.75 -18.70 -6.89
N ALA A 259 -38.14 -17.85 -7.84
CA ALA A 259 -38.22 -16.41 -7.65
C ALA A 259 -39.42 -15.85 -8.41
N ALA A 260 -40.30 -15.10 -7.72
CA ALA A 260 -41.49 -14.48 -8.30
C ALA A 260 -42.37 -15.43 -9.16
N GLY A 261 -42.44 -16.73 -8.79
CA GLY A 261 -43.20 -17.75 -9.51
C GLY A 261 -42.49 -18.37 -10.73
N VAL A 262 -41.24 -18.01 -10.99
CA VAL A 262 -40.36 -18.64 -11.99
C VAL A 262 -39.52 -19.71 -11.30
N HIS A 263 -39.48 -20.93 -11.86
CA HIS A 263 -38.65 -22.03 -11.34
C HIS A 263 -37.43 -22.22 -12.23
N SER A 264 -36.27 -22.45 -11.63
CA SER A 264 -35.10 -22.96 -12.34
C SER A 264 -35.31 -24.40 -12.77
N LYS A 265 -34.39 -24.91 -13.61
CA LYS A 265 -34.21 -26.35 -13.79
C LYS A 265 -33.85 -27.01 -12.45
N THR A 266 -34.21 -28.28 -12.29
CA THR A 266 -33.78 -29.08 -11.14
C THR A 266 -32.35 -29.58 -11.37
N PHE A 267 -31.50 -29.37 -10.37
CA PHE A 267 -30.11 -29.81 -10.36
C PHE A 267 -29.88 -30.80 -9.22
N LYS A 268 -28.76 -31.50 -9.28
CA LYS A 268 -28.39 -32.54 -8.32
C LYS A 268 -26.94 -32.38 -7.87
N LEU A 269 -26.74 -32.32 -6.56
CA LEU A 269 -25.44 -32.49 -5.94
C LEU A 269 -25.28 -33.94 -5.53
N ASP A 270 -24.33 -34.63 -6.15
CA ASP A 270 -23.96 -35.99 -5.78
C ASP A 270 -22.86 -35.97 -4.72
N VAL A 271 -22.98 -36.83 -3.71
CA VAL A 271 -22.02 -36.88 -2.60
C VAL A 271 -21.17 -38.14 -2.72
N ILE A 272 -19.85 -37.96 -2.76
CA ILE A 272 -18.88 -39.06 -2.82
C ILE A 272 -17.92 -39.03 -1.63
N ASP A 273 -17.47 -40.21 -1.23
CA ASP A 273 -16.53 -40.37 -0.13
C ASP A 273 -15.09 -40.29 -0.67
N MET A 274 -14.48 -39.10 -0.59
CA MET A 274 -13.09 -38.88 -1.01
C MET A 274 -12.13 -39.03 0.18
N PRO A 275 -10.86 -39.43 -0.07
CA PRO A 275 -9.83 -39.44 0.95
C PRO A 275 -9.69 -38.08 1.67
N SER A 276 -9.47 -38.13 2.98
CA SER A 276 -9.19 -36.96 3.81
C SER A 276 -7.69 -36.82 4.07
N ILE A 277 -7.18 -35.59 4.00
CA ILE A 277 -5.78 -35.28 4.30
C ILE A 277 -5.61 -35.28 5.83
N ARG A 278 -4.70 -36.13 6.32
CA ARG A 278 -4.36 -36.24 7.75
C ARG A 278 -3.16 -35.38 8.12
N LYS A 279 -2.15 -35.38 7.26
CA LYS A 279 -0.85 -34.76 7.54
C LYS A 279 -0.25 -34.21 6.27
N ILE A 280 0.37 -33.05 6.37
CA ILE A 280 1.12 -32.41 5.29
C ILE A 280 2.53 -32.20 5.83
N LYS A 281 3.52 -32.63 5.07
CA LYS A 281 4.94 -32.40 5.32
C LYS A 281 5.52 -31.71 4.10
N VAL A 282 6.27 -30.64 4.31
CA VAL A 282 6.90 -29.87 3.24
C VAL A 282 8.41 -30.01 3.33
N THR A 283 9.06 -30.33 2.23
CA THR A 283 10.51 -30.33 2.09
C THR A 283 10.88 -29.23 1.10
N TYR A 284 11.60 -28.21 1.56
CA TYR A 284 12.04 -27.11 0.71
C TYR A 284 13.39 -27.44 0.09
N HIS A 285 13.41 -27.57 -1.24
CA HIS A 285 14.64 -27.67 -2.02
C HIS A 285 15.06 -26.28 -2.47
N TYR A 286 16.03 -25.70 -1.76
CA TYR A 286 16.52 -24.37 -2.07
C TYR A 286 17.33 -24.36 -3.38
N PRO A 287 17.30 -23.25 -4.14
CA PRO A 287 18.17 -23.06 -5.28
C PRO A 287 19.64 -23.28 -4.90
N ALA A 288 20.42 -23.88 -5.81
CA ALA A 288 21.83 -24.18 -5.59
C ALA A 288 22.68 -22.95 -5.20
N TRP A 289 22.28 -21.77 -5.68
CA TRP A 289 22.96 -20.50 -5.41
C TRP A 289 22.82 -20.00 -3.96
N LEU A 290 21.84 -20.50 -3.20
CA LEU A 290 21.68 -20.14 -1.79
C LEU A 290 22.64 -20.92 -0.89
N HIS A 291 23.23 -22.02 -1.37
CA HIS A 291 24.07 -22.92 -0.58
C HIS A 291 23.43 -23.44 0.72
N LEU A 292 22.09 -23.37 0.82
CA LEU A 292 21.33 -23.85 1.97
C LEU A 292 20.96 -25.33 1.80
N PRO A 293 21.07 -26.15 2.86
CA PRO A 293 20.55 -27.51 2.83
C PRO A 293 19.02 -27.52 2.81
N ASP A 294 18.44 -28.62 2.31
CA ASP A 294 17.00 -28.80 2.30
C ASP A 294 16.43 -28.77 3.72
N THR A 295 15.33 -28.02 3.90
CA THR A 295 14.64 -27.89 5.19
C THR A 295 13.31 -28.64 5.16
N ILE A 296 12.99 -29.33 6.25
CA ILE A 296 11.73 -30.07 6.40
C ILE A 296 10.84 -29.37 7.42
N GLU A 297 9.59 -29.12 7.04
CA GLU A 297 8.54 -28.55 7.88
C GLU A 297 7.41 -29.59 8.09
N ASP A 298 7.14 -29.92 9.35
CA ASP A 298 6.15 -30.94 9.75
C ASP A 298 5.53 -30.59 11.13
N PRO A 299 4.22 -30.27 11.21
CA PRO A 299 3.24 -30.22 10.13
C PRO A 299 3.43 -28.97 9.27
N GLY A 300 3.46 -29.16 7.95
CA GLY A 300 3.47 -28.05 6.98
C GLY A 300 2.06 -27.60 6.61
N GLY A 301 1.99 -26.66 5.67
CA GLY A 301 0.75 -26.13 5.12
C GLY A 301 1.06 -25.01 4.14
N ASP A 302 1.13 -23.79 4.67
CA ASP A 302 1.55 -22.62 3.92
C ASP A 302 3.03 -22.74 3.52
N LEU A 303 3.38 -22.24 2.34
CA LEU A 303 4.71 -22.34 1.77
C LEU A 303 5.42 -21.00 1.85
N ARG A 304 6.55 -20.94 2.56
CA ARG A 304 7.35 -19.71 2.69
C ARG A 304 8.81 -19.94 2.35
N ALA A 305 9.24 -19.46 1.19
CA ALA A 305 10.62 -19.63 0.77
C ALA A 305 11.08 -18.54 -0.19
N VAL A 306 12.37 -18.59 -0.54
CA VAL A 306 12.97 -17.67 -1.51
C VAL A 306 12.47 -18.02 -2.91
N ALA A 307 12.21 -17.01 -3.72
CA ALA A 307 11.81 -17.20 -5.11
C ALA A 307 12.82 -18.10 -5.86
N GLY A 308 12.31 -19.15 -6.50
CA GLY A 308 13.08 -20.22 -7.14
C GLY A 308 13.19 -21.51 -6.32
N THR A 309 12.75 -21.51 -5.06
CA THR A 309 12.68 -22.73 -4.23
C THR A 309 11.60 -23.67 -4.75
N VAL A 310 11.87 -24.99 -4.73
CA VAL A 310 10.87 -26.01 -5.03
C VAL A 310 10.43 -26.67 -3.73
N ALA A 311 9.16 -26.49 -3.36
CA ALA A 311 8.56 -27.17 -2.22
C ALA A 311 8.04 -28.55 -2.64
N GLU A 312 8.66 -29.61 -2.13
CA GLU A 312 8.15 -30.97 -2.24
C GLU A 312 7.20 -31.25 -1.07
N ILE A 313 5.92 -31.36 -1.38
CA ILE A 313 4.87 -31.63 -0.42
C ILE A 313 4.61 -33.12 -0.38
N THR A 314 4.69 -33.71 0.80
CA THR A 314 4.24 -35.07 1.10
C THR A 314 2.92 -35.02 1.87
N ILE A 315 1.88 -35.61 1.28
CA ILE A 315 0.51 -35.61 1.79
C ILE A 315 0.20 -37.03 2.28
N GLU A 316 -0.17 -37.17 3.55
CA GLU A 316 -0.68 -38.41 4.11
C GLU A 316 -2.20 -38.35 4.18
N THR A 317 -2.86 -39.34 3.59
CA THR A 317 -4.32 -39.44 3.51
C THR A 317 -4.84 -40.63 4.33
N ASP A 318 -6.14 -40.66 4.64
CA ASP A 318 -6.76 -41.81 5.32
C ASP A 318 -7.02 -43.01 4.39
N ARG A 319 -7.08 -42.78 3.08
CA ARG A 319 -7.29 -43.77 2.01
C ARG A 319 -6.45 -43.40 0.79
N PRO A 320 -6.10 -44.36 -0.10
CA PRO A 320 -5.28 -44.07 -1.27
C PRO A 320 -5.89 -42.98 -2.16
N LEU A 321 -5.12 -41.91 -2.39
CA LEU A 321 -5.50 -40.79 -3.25
C LEU A 321 -5.23 -41.14 -4.72
N LYS A 322 -6.29 -41.17 -5.55
CA LYS A 322 -6.18 -41.38 -6.99
C LYS A 322 -6.42 -40.07 -7.72
N ASN A 323 -5.64 -39.79 -8.77
CA ASN A 323 -5.78 -38.61 -9.63
C ASN A 323 -5.85 -37.27 -8.86
N GLY A 324 -4.99 -37.12 -7.85
CA GLY A 324 -4.87 -35.88 -7.10
C GLY A 324 -4.17 -34.78 -7.92
N SER A 325 -4.57 -33.53 -7.70
CA SER A 325 -3.88 -32.34 -8.23
C SER A 325 -3.85 -31.23 -7.19
N VAL A 326 -2.80 -30.42 -7.22
CA VAL A 326 -2.78 -29.12 -6.57
C VAL A 326 -3.28 -28.09 -7.58
N GLU A 327 -4.32 -27.35 -7.21
CA GLU A 327 -4.94 -26.31 -8.02
C GLU A 327 -4.54 -24.95 -7.45
N MET A 328 -3.83 -24.17 -8.27
CA MET A 328 -3.31 -22.85 -7.92
C MET A 328 -4.36 -21.76 -8.20
N ASP A 329 -4.17 -20.58 -7.63
CA ASP A 329 -5.04 -19.42 -7.83
C ASP A 329 -5.13 -18.94 -9.29
N ASP A 330 -4.06 -19.09 -10.07
CA ASP A 330 -4.03 -18.81 -11.51
C ASP A 330 -4.67 -19.89 -12.38
N GLY A 331 -5.26 -20.92 -11.75
CA GLY A 331 -5.92 -22.04 -12.41
C GLY A 331 -4.97 -23.12 -12.93
N SER A 332 -3.65 -22.96 -12.73
CA SER A 332 -2.70 -24.02 -13.04
C SER A 332 -2.88 -25.24 -12.13
N LYS A 333 -2.65 -26.42 -12.68
CA LYS A 333 -2.82 -27.71 -11.98
C LYS A 333 -1.50 -28.46 -11.97
N ILE A 334 -1.03 -28.81 -10.78
CA ILE A 334 0.16 -29.63 -10.58
C ILE A 334 -0.32 -31.02 -10.18
N ALA A 335 0.04 -32.06 -10.94
CA ALA A 335 -0.36 -33.42 -10.61
C ALA A 335 0.27 -33.85 -9.28
N ILE A 336 -0.51 -34.51 -8.42
CA ILE A 336 0.00 -35.19 -7.24
C ILE A 336 0.37 -36.61 -7.67
N GLU A 337 1.64 -36.95 -7.54
CA GLU A 337 2.16 -38.27 -7.82
C GLU A 337 1.81 -39.21 -6.67
N GLY A 338 1.19 -40.35 -6.99
CA GLY A 338 0.84 -41.35 -6.00
C GLY A 338 2.08 -42.08 -5.50
N GLY A 339 2.34 -42.01 -4.20
CA GLY A 339 3.37 -42.82 -3.52
C GLY A 339 2.82 -44.18 -3.08
N ALA A 340 3.63 -44.96 -2.35
CA ALA A 340 3.20 -46.23 -1.81
C ALA A 340 2.12 -46.05 -0.70
N GLY A 341 0.97 -46.72 -0.84
CA GLY A 341 -0.09 -46.72 0.16
C GLY A 341 -0.96 -45.46 0.16
N ASN A 342 -0.97 -44.73 1.28
CA ASN A 342 -1.78 -43.52 1.49
C ASN A 342 -0.95 -42.22 1.42
N ILE A 343 0.28 -42.29 0.93
CA ILE A 343 1.20 -41.16 0.83
C ILE A 343 1.22 -40.70 -0.62
N ALA A 344 1.14 -39.40 -0.85
CA ALA A 344 1.21 -38.79 -2.17
C ALA A 344 2.15 -37.57 -2.15
N THR A 345 2.82 -37.29 -3.26
CA THR A 345 3.83 -36.22 -3.34
C THR A 345 3.55 -35.25 -4.47
N ALA A 346 3.81 -33.96 -4.24
CA ALA A 346 3.68 -32.91 -5.25
C ALA A 346 4.84 -31.92 -5.15
N LYS A 347 5.28 -31.36 -6.28
CA LYS A 347 6.37 -30.37 -6.31
C LYS A 347 5.83 -29.03 -6.77
N ILE A 348 5.88 -28.03 -5.89
CA ILE A 348 5.37 -26.68 -6.14
C ILE A 348 6.54 -25.71 -6.26
N PRO A 349 6.73 -25.05 -7.41
CA PRO A 349 7.73 -24.00 -7.56
C PRO A 349 7.24 -22.69 -6.91
N ILE A 350 8.01 -22.16 -5.96
CA ILE A 350 7.73 -20.89 -5.28
C ILE A 350 8.36 -19.76 -6.11
N GLN A 351 7.55 -19.04 -6.89
CA GLN A 351 8.04 -17.93 -7.74
C GLN A 351 7.47 -16.57 -7.35
N LYS A 352 6.19 -16.56 -6.97
CA LYS A 352 5.41 -15.38 -6.62
C LYS A 352 4.47 -15.75 -5.49
N ASP A 353 3.95 -14.73 -4.82
CA ASP A 353 2.89 -14.91 -3.85
C ASP A 353 1.63 -15.46 -4.53
N GLY A 354 0.90 -16.32 -3.83
CA GLY A 354 -0.28 -16.97 -4.38
C GLY A 354 -1.02 -17.84 -3.37
N MET A 355 -2.05 -18.53 -3.84
CA MET A 355 -2.82 -19.49 -3.04
C MET A 355 -2.97 -20.81 -3.80
N PHE A 356 -3.10 -21.91 -3.07
CA PHE A 356 -3.34 -23.23 -3.66
C PHE A 356 -4.21 -24.11 -2.78
N HIS A 357 -4.85 -25.12 -3.37
CA HIS A 357 -5.58 -26.15 -2.64
C HIS A 357 -5.45 -27.51 -3.31
N TYR A 358 -5.70 -28.58 -2.56
CA TYR A 358 -5.69 -29.95 -3.08
C TYR A 358 -7.06 -30.33 -3.64
N SER A 359 -7.06 -30.97 -4.80
CA SER A 359 -8.24 -31.52 -5.47
C SER A 359 -7.95 -32.93 -6.00
N ALA A 360 -8.99 -33.70 -6.31
CA ALA A 360 -8.86 -34.98 -6.99
C ALA A 360 -9.92 -35.13 -8.08
N THR A 361 -9.54 -35.75 -9.18
CA THR A 361 -10.45 -35.96 -10.31
C THR A 361 -11.14 -37.32 -10.19
N GLU A 362 -12.47 -37.30 -10.05
CA GLU A 362 -13.31 -38.49 -9.96
C GLU A 362 -14.48 -38.35 -10.93
N GLN A 363 -14.76 -39.39 -11.73
CA GLN A 363 -15.81 -39.37 -12.77
C GLN A 363 -15.70 -38.19 -13.76
N GLY A 364 -14.48 -37.70 -14.00
CA GLY A 364 -14.22 -36.55 -14.88
C GLY A 364 -14.52 -35.19 -14.25
N GLN A 365 -14.84 -35.12 -12.95
CA GLN A 365 -15.05 -33.88 -12.21
C GLN A 365 -13.96 -33.67 -11.15
N SER A 366 -13.47 -32.43 -11.01
CA SER A 366 -12.51 -32.05 -9.96
C SER A 366 -13.25 -31.83 -8.64
N VAL A 367 -12.93 -32.62 -7.63
CA VAL A 367 -13.49 -32.53 -6.27
C VAL A 367 -12.43 -31.98 -5.33
N ARG A 368 -12.77 -30.91 -4.63
CA ARG A 368 -11.87 -30.23 -3.69
C ARG A 368 -11.68 -31.04 -2.39
N LEU A 369 -10.43 -31.15 -1.92
CA LEU A 369 -10.04 -31.95 -0.75
C LEU A 369 -9.60 -31.12 0.46
N SER A 370 -9.15 -29.87 0.28
CA SER A 370 -8.62 -29.02 1.37
C SER A 370 -9.14 -27.58 1.37
N GLU A 371 -8.80 -26.84 2.44
CA GLU A 371 -8.83 -25.37 2.46
C GLU A 371 -7.72 -24.77 1.56
N ASP A 372 -7.73 -23.45 1.39
CA ASP A 372 -6.67 -22.73 0.67
C ASP A 372 -5.44 -22.58 1.59
N TYR A 373 -4.27 -22.82 1.02
CA TYR A 373 -2.96 -22.58 1.61
C TYR A 373 -2.27 -21.42 0.88
N PHE A 374 -1.41 -20.70 1.59
CA PHE A 374 -0.71 -19.52 1.08
C PHE A 374 0.70 -19.85 0.59
N ILE A 375 1.16 -19.11 -0.42
CA ILE A 375 2.54 -19.10 -0.90
C ILE A 375 3.09 -17.70 -0.69
N GLU A 376 4.18 -17.58 0.05
CA GLU A 376 4.96 -16.34 0.23
C GLU A 376 6.34 -16.53 -0.40
N ALA A 377 6.60 -15.77 -1.47
CA ALA A 377 7.84 -15.81 -2.21
C ALA A 377 8.73 -14.62 -1.82
N ARG A 378 9.73 -14.88 -0.98
CA ARG A 378 10.73 -13.86 -0.60
C ARG A 378 11.65 -13.56 -1.79
N GLN A 379 11.73 -12.29 -2.17
CA GLN A 379 12.65 -11.85 -3.21
C GLN A 379 14.05 -11.63 -2.66
N ASP A 380 15.03 -11.82 -3.54
CA ASP A 380 16.46 -11.63 -3.28
C ASP A 380 16.83 -10.15 -3.45
N ASN A 381 17.44 -9.55 -2.43
CA ASN A 381 17.86 -8.16 -2.44
C ASN A 381 19.36 -8.06 -2.74
N ALA A 382 19.79 -6.95 -3.33
CA ALA A 382 21.22 -6.73 -3.56
C ALA A 382 21.96 -6.51 -2.22
N PRO A 383 23.22 -6.95 -2.09
CA PRO A 383 23.95 -6.89 -0.83
C PRO A 383 24.23 -5.45 -0.46
N ASN A 384 24.30 -5.15 0.82
CA ASN A 384 24.69 -3.85 1.32
C ASN A 384 26.21 -3.84 1.52
N VAL A 385 26.91 -2.80 1.05
CA VAL A 385 28.36 -2.66 1.22
C VAL A 385 28.70 -1.23 1.61
N LYS A 386 29.61 -1.06 2.56
CA LYS A 386 30.06 0.24 3.07
C LYS A 386 31.53 0.20 3.44
N ILE A 387 32.25 1.29 3.15
CA ILE A 387 33.60 1.50 3.70
C ILE A 387 33.43 2.25 5.02
N THR A 388 33.77 1.63 6.14
CA THR A 388 33.60 2.19 7.50
C THR A 388 34.76 3.07 7.92
N HIS A 389 35.96 2.81 7.40
CA HIS A 389 37.15 3.62 7.64
C HIS A 389 37.94 3.80 6.33
N PRO A 390 38.32 5.03 5.92
CA PRO A 390 38.12 6.31 6.61
C PRO A 390 36.66 6.83 6.64
N GLY A 391 35.73 6.19 5.94
CA GLY A 391 34.29 6.52 5.96
C GLY A 391 33.89 7.77 5.15
N ALA A 392 34.86 8.59 4.74
CA ALA A 392 34.72 9.73 3.83
C ALA A 392 36.06 10.00 3.13
N ASP A 393 36.10 11.01 2.26
CA ASP A 393 37.33 11.51 1.66
C ASP A 393 38.37 11.85 2.75
N ALA A 394 39.59 11.36 2.58
CA ALA A 394 40.67 11.50 3.55
C ALA A 394 41.78 12.39 2.97
N LYS A 395 42.34 13.26 3.80
CA LYS A 395 43.49 14.11 3.46
C LYS A 395 44.70 13.58 4.23
N VAL A 396 45.72 13.14 3.51
CA VAL A 396 46.82 12.33 4.05
C VAL A 396 48.17 12.80 3.55
N SER A 397 49.24 12.44 4.25
CA SER A 397 50.62 12.67 3.81
C SER A 397 51.03 11.69 2.70
N PRO A 398 51.94 12.05 1.77
CA PRO A 398 52.44 11.13 0.73
C PRO A 398 53.06 9.83 1.24
N ILE A 399 53.48 9.79 2.50
CA ILE A 399 54.12 8.64 3.16
C ILE A 399 53.22 7.99 4.22
N GLU A 400 51.94 8.36 4.27
CA GLU A 400 51.01 7.84 5.26
C GLU A 400 50.47 6.45 4.89
N GLU A 401 50.15 5.65 5.90
CA GLU A 401 49.52 4.35 5.74
C GLU A 401 48.02 4.47 5.98
N VAL A 402 47.21 4.27 4.93
CA VAL A 402 45.75 4.41 5.05
C VAL A 402 45.12 3.04 5.23
N SER A 403 44.59 2.80 6.42
CA SER A 403 43.78 1.62 6.70
C SER A 403 42.40 1.78 6.09
N ILE A 404 41.95 0.77 5.36
CA ILE A 404 40.62 0.71 4.74
C ILE A 404 39.86 -0.47 5.33
N GLU A 405 38.70 -0.18 5.89
CA GLU A 405 37.80 -1.16 6.50
C GLU A 405 36.48 -1.17 5.73
N VAL A 406 36.06 -2.35 5.30
CA VAL A 406 34.86 -2.57 4.48
C VAL A 406 33.97 -3.59 5.16
N ASN A 407 32.70 -3.24 5.30
CA ASN A 407 31.65 -4.12 5.79
C ASN A 407 30.64 -4.38 4.68
N ALA A 408 30.26 -5.65 4.53
CA ALA A 408 29.21 -6.09 3.64
C ALA A 408 28.22 -6.98 4.36
N ASP A 409 26.92 -6.81 4.08
CA ASP A 409 25.82 -7.57 4.65
C ASP A 409 24.87 -8.01 3.54
N ASP A 410 24.37 -9.25 3.63
CA ASP A 410 23.39 -9.81 2.71
C ASP A 410 22.32 -10.63 3.47
N ASP A 411 21.13 -10.74 2.86
CA ASP A 411 20.01 -11.49 3.43
C ASP A 411 20.32 -13.00 3.50
N PHE A 412 21.10 -13.51 2.53
CA PHE A 412 21.41 -14.93 2.38
C PHE A 412 22.88 -15.24 2.56
N ALA A 413 23.73 -14.86 1.61
CA ALA A 413 25.12 -15.26 1.56
C ALA A 413 25.94 -14.40 0.57
N LEU A 414 27.05 -13.87 1.04
CA LEU A 414 28.03 -13.16 0.23
C LEU A 414 29.01 -14.14 -0.44
N ASP A 415 29.26 -13.94 -1.73
CA ASP A 415 30.17 -14.73 -2.57
C ASP A 415 31.52 -14.04 -2.80
N GLY A 416 31.58 -12.71 -2.67
CA GLY A 416 32.80 -11.92 -2.81
C GLY A 416 32.68 -10.55 -2.17
N MET A 417 33.81 -10.02 -1.69
CA MET A 417 33.93 -8.65 -1.20
C MET A 417 35.32 -8.15 -1.57
N ASP A 418 35.35 -7.18 -2.48
CA ASP A 418 36.59 -6.67 -3.07
C ASP A 418 36.73 -5.17 -2.82
N LEU A 419 37.96 -4.72 -2.58
CA LEU A 419 38.33 -3.31 -2.62
C LEU A 419 38.98 -2.99 -3.96
N HIS A 420 38.51 -1.93 -4.61
CA HIS A 420 39.04 -1.41 -5.84
C HIS A 420 39.68 -0.06 -5.55
N TYR A 421 40.91 0.14 -6.01
CA TYR A 421 41.56 1.44 -5.91
C TYR A 421 42.39 1.76 -7.15
N SER A 422 42.43 3.05 -7.50
CA SER A 422 43.21 3.60 -8.59
C SER A 422 43.99 4.81 -8.11
N VAL A 423 45.25 4.91 -8.53
CA VAL A 423 46.10 6.06 -8.25
C VAL A 423 46.14 6.93 -9.50
N ASN A 424 45.71 8.19 -9.40
CA ASN A 424 45.80 9.18 -10.48
C ASN A 424 45.18 8.73 -11.81
N GLY A 425 44.05 8.00 -11.77
CA GLY A 425 43.40 7.47 -12.98
C GLY A 425 44.23 6.40 -13.72
N SER A 426 45.00 5.60 -12.97
CA SER A 426 45.66 4.39 -13.48
C SER A 426 44.67 3.20 -13.54
N PRO A 427 45.01 2.08 -14.20
CA PRO A 427 44.18 0.87 -14.11
C PRO A 427 43.92 0.45 -12.67
N GLU A 428 42.66 0.09 -12.38
CA GLU A 428 42.22 -0.30 -11.03
C GLU A 428 42.99 -1.53 -10.52
N LYS A 429 43.40 -1.49 -9.26
CA LYS A 429 43.90 -2.63 -8.51
C LYS A 429 42.78 -3.17 -7.64
N VAL A 430 42.66 -4.50 -7.61
CA VAL A 430 41.61 -5.20 -6.86
C VAL A 430 42.25 -6.00 -5.73
N VAL A 431 41.69 -5.87 -4.53
CA VAL A 431 42.10 -6.61 -3.33
C VAL A 431 40.90 -7.40 -2.83
N ASP A 432 41.01 -8.72 -2.81
CA ASP A 432 40.01 -9.59 -2.18
C ASP A 432 40.08 -9.41 -0.66
N LEU A 433 38.97 -8.94 -0.07
CA LEU A 433 38.83 -8.70 1.35
C LEU A 433 38.06 -9.82 2.07
N MET A 434 37.57 -10.83 1.35
CA MET A 434 36.73 -11.88 1.91
C MET A 434 37.55 -13.08 2.39
N LYS A 435 37.42 -13.43 3.68
CA LYS A 435 38.11 -14.60 4.26
C LYS A 435 37.38 -15.93 4.03
N GLN A 436 36.05 -15.89 3.99
CA GLN A 436 35.18 -17.07 3.85
C GLN A 436 33.96 -16.68 3.02
N LYS A 437 33.62 -17.52 2.03
CA LYS A 437 32.43 -17.35 1.18
C LYS A 437 31.23 -17.99 1.86
N GLY A 438 30.03 -17.53 1.49
CA GLY A 438 28.77 -18.10 1.98
C GLY A 438 28.32 -17.54 3.34
N VAL A 439 28.88 -16.41 3.79
CA VAL A 439 28.53 -15.75 5.06
C VAL A 439 27.55 -14.61 4.83
N LYS A 440 26.64 -14.37 5.79
CA LYS A 440 25.66 -13.26 5.73
C LYS A 440 26.27 -11.88 5.93
N SER A 441 27.37 -11.81 6.67
CA SER A 441 28.07 -10.57 6.97
C SER A 441 29.56 -10.82 6.88
N ALA A 442 30.28 -9.91 6.24
CA ALA A 442 31.72 -9.97 6.07
C ALA A 442 32.34 -8.61 6.43
N GLU A 443 33.43 -8.66 7.17
CA GLU A 443 34.27 -7.52 7.50
C GLU A 443 35.69 -7.80 7.01
N GLY A 444 36.23 -6.84 6.28
CA GLY A 444 37.55 -6.92 5.66
C GLY A 444 38.36 -5.66 5.89
N LYS A 445 39.64 -5.84 6.17
CA LYS A 445 40.59 -4.76 6.42
C LYS A 445 41.82 -4.93 5.55
N THR A 446 42.27 -3.84 4.94
CA THR A 446 43.53 -3.76 4.23
C THR A 446 44.19 -2.41 4.49
N THR A 447 45.50 -2.30 4.24
CA THR A 447 46.25 -1.05 4.38
C THR A 447 46.87 -0.70 3.04
N ILE A 448 46.64 0.53 2.57
CA ILE A 448 47.30 1.08 1.40
C ILE A 448 48.50 1.90 1.88
N TYR A 449 49.71 1.43 1.55
CA TYR A 449 50.96 2.11 1.81
C TYR A 449 51.19 3.17 0.72
N LEU A 450 51.02 4.45 1.05
CA LEU A 450 51.10 5.51 0.04
C LEU A 450 52.53 5.76 -0.46
N GLU A 451 53.53 5.40 0.36
CA GLU A 451 54.95 5.47 0.04
C GLU A 451 55.33 4.67 -1.23
N ASP A 452 54.65 3.55 -1.48
CA ASP A 452 54.89 2.68 -2.64
C ASP A 452 54.61 3.39 -3.97
N PHE A 453 53.75 4.41 -3.96
CA PHE A 453 53.32 5.12 -5.15
C PHE A 453 54.12 6.41 -5.42
N LYS A 454 55.03 6.79 -4.52
CA LYS A 454 55.83 8.02 -4.62
C LYS A 454 54.96 9.26 -4.91
N LEU A 455 53.87 9.39 -4.16
CA LEU A 455 52.88 10.44 -4.38
C LEU A 455 53.45 11.84 -4.14
N GLN A 456 52.91 12.82 -4.86
CA GLN A 456 53.18 14.23 -4.64
C GLN A 456 51.93 14.95 -4.11
N ALA A 457 52.11 16.14 -3.53
CA ALA A 457 50.98 16.97 -3.13
C ALA A 457 50.04 17.22 -4.32
N GLY A 458 48.75 16.95 -4.12
CA GLY A 458 47.73 17.01 -5.17
C GLY A 458 47.44 15.69 -5.88
N ASP A 459 48.20 14.62 -5.61
CA ASP A 459 47.85 13.28 -6.11
C ASP A 459 46.69 12.66 -5.33
N VAL A 460 45.91 11.83 -6.01
CA VAL A 460 44.67 11.26 -5.46
C VAL A 460 44.60 9.75 -5.67
N VAL A 461 44.16 9.03 -4.64
CA VAL A 461 43.78 7.62 -4.73
C VAL A 461 42.26 7.53 -4.66
N ALA A 462 41.64 7.12 -5.76
CA ALA A 462 40.21 6.83 -5.82
C ALA A 462 39.96 5.41 -5.31
N VAL A 463 39.00 5.23 -4.41
CA VAL A 463 38.73 3.96 -3.74
C VAL A 463 37.22 3.69 -3.71
N TYR A 464 36.82 2.45 -3.99
CA TYR A 464 35.47 1.95 -3.72
C TYR A 464 35.50 0.45 -3.41
N ALA A 465 34.47 -0.06 -2.77
CA ALA A 465 34.33 -1.48 -2.49
C ALA A 465 33.12 -2.08 -3.21
N THR A 466 33.19 -3.37 -3.48
CA THR A 466 32.10 -4.14 -4.06
C THR A 466 31.78 -5.35 -3.22
N ALA A 467 30.50 -5.60 -2.99
CA ALA A 467 30.01 -6.86 -2.43
C ALA A 467 29.21 -7.60 -3.48
N LYS A 468 29.41 -8.91 -3.56
CA LYS A 468 28.79 -9.77 -4.54
C LYS A 468 28.03 -10.87 -3.82
N ASP A 469 26.77 -11.05 -4.19
CA ASP A 469 25.99 -12.24 -3.90
C ASP A 469 25.96 -13.14 -5.16
N ALA A 470 25.17 -14.21 -5.16
CA ALA A 470 25.11 -15.12 -6.30
C ALA A 470 24.49 -14.54 -7.60
N ARG A 471 23.73 -13.45 -7.53
CA ARG A 471 22.94 -12.86 -8.62
C ARG A 471 23.27 -11.40 -8.94
N THR A 472 23.74 -10.63 -7.97
CA THR A 472 23.89 -9.19 -7.99
C THR A 472 25.24 -8.76 -7.41
N THR A 473 25.64 -7.53 -7.72
CA THR A 473 26.87 -6.93 -7.21
C THR A 473 26.58 -5.48 -6.87
N SER A 474 26.76 -5.14 -5.60
CA SER A 474 26.61 -3.79 -5.07
C SER A 474 27.96 -3.11 -4.97
N ARG A 475 27.96 -1.78 -5.04
CA ARG A 475 29.17 -0.95 -5.00
C ARG A 475 28.97 0.24 -4.05
N THR A 476 30.01 0.59 -3.30
CA THR A 476 30.02 1.78 -2.44
C THR A 476 30.11 3.07 -3.24
N ASP A 477 29.95 4.22 -2.59
CA ASP A 477 30.41 5.50 -3.14
C ASP A 477 31.92 5.43 -3.45
N MET A 478 32.36 6.25 -4.40
CA MET A 478 33.78 6.45 -4.65
C MET A 478 34.30 7.49 -3.68
N MET A 479 35.35 7.14 -2.94
CA MET A 479 36.04 8.04 -2.02
C MET A 479 37.40 8.41 -2.57
N PHE A 480 37.88 9.60 -2.19
CA PHE A 480 39.17 10.13 -2.60
C PHE A 480 40.08 10.30 -1.39
N ILE A 481 41.25 9.65 -1.47
CA ILE A 481 42.36 9.88 -0.55
C ILE A 481 43.28 10.90 -1.22
N GLU A 482 43.25 12.14 -0.74
CA GLU A 482 44.03 13.26 -1.27
C GLU A 482 45.36 13.40 -0.55
N THR A 483 46.43 13.52 -1.34
CA THR A 483 47.77 13.74 -0.82
C THR A 483 48.03 15.23 -0.58
N GLN A 484 48.34 15.60 0.66
CA GLN A 484 48.66 16.98 1.05
C GLN A 484 50.14 17.13 1.43
N PRO A 485 50.74 18.32 1.24
CA PRO A 485 52.12 18.56 1.67
C PRO A 485 52.26 18.36 3.19
N PHE A 486 53.37 17.78 3.61
CA PHE A 486 53.67 17.52 5.02
C PHE A 486 53.85 18.81 5.83
N GLU A 487 54.42 19.85 5.21
CA GLU A 487 54.64 21.15 5.84
C GLU A 487 53.49 22.12 5.49
N LYS A 488 52.83 22.65 6.52
CA LYS A 488 51.89 23.77 6.38
C LYS A 488 52.62 25.07 6.68
N ASN A 489 52.86 25.88 5.66
CA ASN A 489 53.44 27.21 5.82
C ASN A 489 52.37 28.20 6.32
N TYR A 490 52.42 28.53 7.60
CA TYR A 490 51.55 29.55 8.19
C TYR A 490 52.20 30.93 8.08
N THR A 491 51.52 31.88 7.42
CA THR A 491 51.94 33.29 7.43
C THR A 491 51.01 34.09 8.34
N GLN A 492 51.59 34.80 9.31
CA GLN A 492 50.84 35.69 10.20
C GLN A 492 50.56 37.00 9.45
N SER A 493 49.35 37.15 8.92
CA SER A 493 48.91 38.45 8.41
C SER A 493 48.78 39.41 9.60
N GLN A 494 49.62 40.43 9.66
CA GLN A 494 49.46 41.54 10.61
C GLN A 494 48.32 42.44 10.10
N GLN A 495 47.08 41.96 10.24
CA GLN A 495 45.89 42.76 9.97
C GLN A 495 45.52 43.50 11.25
N SER A 496 45.71 44.83 11.19
CA SER A 496 45.21 45.80 12.16
C SER A 496 43.74 45.54 12.48
N GLY A 497 43.39 45.70 13.76
CA GLY A 497 42.13 45.31 14.36
C GLY A 497 40.88 45.64 13.55
N GLY A 498 40.11 44.60 13.27
CA GLY A 498 38.75 44.66 12.74
C GLY A 498 38.22 43.24 12.68
N GLY A 499 37.34 42.88 13.62
CA GLY A 499 36.71 41.57 13.69
C GLY A 499 35.84 41.31 12.47
N GLY A 500 36.42 40.68 11.46
CA GLY A 500 35.72 40.00 10.37
C GLY A 500 36.03 38.52 10.48
N GLY A 501 34.99 37.69 10.49
CA GLY A 501 35.09 36.24 10.67
C GLY A 501 36.06 35.61 9.68
N GLY A 502 36.92 34.72 10.20
CA GLY A 502 37.78 33.88 9.39
C GLY A 502 36.94 32.94 8.53
N MET A 503 36.74 33.35 7.28
CA MET A 503 36.19 32.57 6.19
C MET A 503 37.24 32.71 5.08
N GLY A 504 38.20 31.78 5.06
CA GLY A 504 39.39 31.92 4.22
C GLY A 504 40.02 30.62 3.72
N ASP A 505 39.52 29.47 4.15
CA ASP A 505 40.01 28.15 3.69
C ASP A 505 38.91 27.35 2.97
N GLN A 506 37.66 27.84 2.92
CA GLN A 506 36.52 27.07 2.40
C GLN A 506 36.12 27.44 0.96
N ASP A 507 36.41 28.66 0.50
CA ASP A 507 36.04 29.15 -0.84
C ASP A 507 37.09 28.85 -1.93
N GLN A 508 38.28 28.35 -1.59
CA GLN A 508 39.40 28.11 -2.52
C GLN A 508 39.33 26.78 -3.31
N ASN A 509 38.54 25.80 -2.85
CA ASN A 509 38.56 24.42 -3.37
C ASN A 509 37.44 24.12 -4.39
N GLN A 510 36.79 25.14 -4.95
CA GLN A 510 35.51 24.96 -5.64
C GLN A 510 35.61 24.24 -7.00
N ILE A 511 36.71 24.40 -7.76
CA ILE A 511 36.87 23.72 -9.06
C ILE A 511 37.19 22.22 -8.87
N SER A 512 38.10 21.89 -7.94
CA SER A 512 38.44 20.50 -7.59
C SER A 512 37.23 19.80 -6.94
N GLN A 513 36.47 20.49 -6.09
CA GLN A 513 35.20 19.99 -5.53
C GLN A 513 34.16 19.73 -6.63
N ARG A 514 33.94 20.66 -7.57
CA ARG A 514 33.02 20.44 -8.71
C ARG A 514 33.45 19.23 -9.54
N GLN A 515 34.75 19.05 -9.80
CA GLN A 515 35.22 17.85 -10.52
C GLN A 515 34.91 16.56 -9.74
N LYS A 516 35.05 16.56 -8.42
CA LYS A 516 34.64 15.41 -7.58
C LYS A 516 33.14 15.16 -7.62
N GLU A 517 32.33 16.21 -7.61
CA GLU A 517 30.87 16.10 -7.74
C GLU A 517 30.48 15.49 -9.09
N ILE A 518 31.17 15.88 -10.17
CA ILE A 518 30.98 15.26 -11.49
C ILE A 518 31.37 13.78 -11.45
N ILE A 519 32.54 13.44 -10.89
CA ILE A 519 32.95 12.02 -10.76
C ILE A 519 31.94 11.24 -9.92
N ALA A 520 31.46 11.80 -8.81
CA ALA A 520 30.45 11.18 -7.96
C ALA A 520 29.13 10.96 -8.71
N ALA A 521 28.70 11.93 -9.53
CA ALA A 521 27.51 11.81 -10.36
C ALA A 521 27.69 10.77 -11.49
N THR A 522 28.84 10.78 -12.18
CA THR A 522 29.22 9.76 -13.18
C THR A 522 29.26 8.37 -12.53
N TRP A 523 29.81 8.26 -11.31
CA TRP A 523 29.84 7.02 -10.53
C TRP A 523 28.44 6.55 -10.11
N ASN A 524 27.54 7.47 -9.75
CA ASN A 524 26.16 7.14 -9.44
C ASN A 524 25.45 6.49 -10.62
N GLU A 525 25.69 6.96 -11.85
CA GLU A 525 25.17 6.33 -13.07
C GLU A 525 25.76 4.93 -13.29
N VAL A 526 27.05 4.73 -13.00
CA VAL A 526 27.70 3.39 -13.05
C VAL A 526 27.08 2.43 -12.03
N ARG A 527 26.72 2.90 -10.84
CA ARG A 527 26.11 2.09 -9.77
C ARG A 527 24.62 1.83 -9.96
N GLY A 528 23.87 2.81 -10.46
CA GLY A 528 22.41 2.75 -10.61
C GLY A 528 21.92 1.74 -11.64
N GLY A 529 22.83 1.20 -12.47
CA GLY A 529 22.56 0.03 -13.30
C GLY A 529 21.34 0.21 -14.21
N GLY A 530 21.23 1.35 -14.89
CA GLY A 530 20.27 1.55 -16.00
C GLY A 530 18.80 1.28 -15.70
N LYS A 531 18.36 1.30 -14.43
CA LYS A 531 16.93 1.09 -14.08
C LYS A 531 16.03 2.16 -14.68
N ASP A 532 16.55 3.37 -14.89
CA ASP A 532 15.87 4.48 -15.57
C ASP A 532 16.57 4.87 -16.89
N LYS A 533 16.45 4.00 -17.91
CA LYS A 533 16.99 4.30 -19.26
C LYS A 533 16.46 5.60 -19.86
N VAL A 534 15.29 6.08 -19.42
CA VAL A 534 14.64 7.31 -19.89
C VAL A 534 15.44 8.55 -19.47
N ASN A 535 15.99 8.57 -18.26
CA ASN A 535 16.72 9.74 -17.73
C ASN A 535 18.23 9.66 -18.01
N SER A 536 18.78 8.48 -18.29
CA SER A 536 20.22 8.30 -18.49
C SER A 536 20.78 9.12 -19.67
N ALA A 537 19.99 9.31 -20.74
CA ALA A 537 20.39 10.13 -21.89
C ALA A 537 20.38 11.64 -21.58
N GLU A 538 19.50 12.09 -20.69
CA GLU A 538 19.44 13.49 -20.25
C GLU A 538 20.57 13.77 -19.26
N ASN A 539 20.80 12.86 -18.30
CA ASN A 539 21.92 12.91 -17.37
C ASN A 539 23.27 12.92 -18.12
N ALA A 540 23.40 12.16 -19.20
CA ALA A 540 24.61 12.13 -20.03
C ALA A 540 24.91 13.48 -20.68
N LYS A 541 23.89 14.12 -21.26
CA LYS A 541 24.03 15.46 -21.85
C LYS A 541 24.36 16.50 -20.79
N PHE A 542 23.68 16.43 -19.65
CA PHE A 542 23.88 17.36 -18.53
C PHE A 542 25.30 17.26 -17.95
N LEU A 543 25.75 16.05 -17.59
CA LEU A 543 27.10 15.84 -17.06
C LEU A 543 28.18 16.22 -18.08
N ALA A 544 27.98 15.92 -19.37
CA ALA A 544 28.89 16.37 -20.42
C ALA A 544 28.94 17.89 -20.55
N GLU A 545 27.80 18.58 -20.43
CA GLU A 545 27.74 20.04 -20.47
C GLU A 545 28.47 20.64 -19.26
N ILE A 546 28.26 20.13 -18.06
CA ILE A 546 28.97 20.59 -16.85
C ILE A 546 30.47 20.35 -17.00
N GLN A 547 30.89 19.15 -17.42
CA GLN A 547 32.30 18.83 -17.64
C GLN A 547 32.94 19.76 -18.69
N SER A 548 32.21 20.09 -19.76
CA SER A 548 32.66 21.06 -20.77
C SER A 548 32.77 22.49 -20.22
N LYS A 549 31.83 22.93 -19.38
CA LYS A 549 31.89 24.24 -18.72
C LYS A 549 33.05 24.31 -17.73
N LEU A 550 33.27 23.26 -16.93
CA LEU A 550 34.39 23.19 -16.00
C LEU A 550 35.74 23.28 -16.74
N LYS A 551 35.83 22.63 -17.91
CA LYS A 551 36.97 22.78 -18.84
C LYS A 551 37.19 24.22 -19.27
N GLU A 552 36.13 24.91 -19.70
CA GLU A 552 36.20 26.32 -20.11
C GLU A 552 36.65 27.23 -18.95
N GLN A 553 36.14 26.99 -17.74
CA GLN A 553 36.57 27.70 -16.53
C GLN A 553 38.07 27.50 -16.28
N ALA A 554 38.53 26.24 -16.27
CA ALA A 554 39.94 25.89 -16.08
C ALA A 554 40.86 26.55 -17.14
N THR A 555 40.44 26.52 -18.41
CA THR A 555 41.16 27.14 -19.53
C THR A 555 41.24 28.66 -19.38
N SER A 556 40.13 29.30 -19.04
CA SER A 556 40.07 30.75 -18.87
C SER A 556 40.95 31.22 -17.72
N LEU A 557 40.99 30.46 -16.63
CA LEU A 557 41.81 30.75 -15.47
C LEU A 557 43.30 30.61 -15.79
N ALA A 558 43.68 29.53 -16.47
CA ALA A 558 45.05 29.33 -16.94
C ALA A 558 45.51 30.49 -17.84
N GLN A 559 44.66 30.92 -18.78
CA GLN A 559 44.98 32.02 -19.70
C GLN A 559 45.09 33.38 -19.00
N ARG A 560 44.26 33.64 -17.99
CA ARG A 560 44.36 34.85 -17.13
C ARG A 560 45.59 34.83 -16.23
N ALA A 561 45.98 33.67 -15.71
CA ALA A 561 47.21 33.53 -14.91
C ALA A 561 48.45 33.76 -15.80
N ARG A 562 48.43 33.21 -17.03
CA ARG A 562 49.48 33.39 -18.04
C ARG A 562 49.65 34.83 -18.49
N SER A 563 48.56 35.58 -18.69
CA SER A 563 48.63 36.99 -19.09
C SER A 563 49.22 37.88 -17.99
N ARG A 564 49.03 37.53 -16.72
CA ARG A 564 49.60 38.26 -15.57
C ARG A 564 51.07 37.92 -15.31
N GLN A 565 51.54 36.79 -15.81
CA GLN A 565 52.95 36.38 -15.69
C GLN A 565 53.92 37.32 -16.43
N LEU A 566 53.43 38.15 -17.35
CA LEU A 566 54.23 39.10 -18.13
C LEU A 566 54.87 40.22 -17.27
N ALA A 567 54.65 40.25 -15.95
CA ALA A 567 55.18 41.26 -15.01
C ALA A 567 56.32 40.78 -14.07
N GLY A 568 56.73 39.49 -14.09
CA GLY A 568 57.83 38.99 -13.25
C GLY A 568 57.80 37.47 -13.07
N ALA A 569 58.86 36.78 -13.49
CA ALA A 569 58.91 35.33 -13.65
C ALA A 569 59.11 34.56 -12.33
N ASN A 570 58.03 34.02 -11.78
CA ASN A 570 58.04 32.98 -10.75
C ASN A 570 57.69 31.61 -11.37
N GLN A 571 58.40 30.54 -11.00
CA GLN A 571 58.24 29.19 -11.56
C GLN A 571 56.88 28.58 -11.16
N GLU A 572 56.33 28.97 -10.02
CA GLU A 572 55.09 28.48 -9.44
C GLU A 572 53.86 28.86 -10.29
N PHE A 573 53.88 30.02 -10.95
CA PHE A 573 52.83 30.38 -11.92
C PHE A 573 52.89 29.53 -13.18
N GLN A 574 54.08 29.08 -13.61
CA GLN A 574 54.20 28.19 -14.77
C GLN A 574 53.64 26.81 -14.45
N SER A 575 53.96 26.27 -13.28
CA SER A 575 53.40 24.99 -12.82
C SER A 575 51.88 25.08 -12.69
N PHE A 576 51.37 26.15 -12.08
CA PHE A 576 49.93 26.38 -11.97
C PHE A 576 49.23 26.41 -13.33
N VAL A 577 49.72 27.22 -14.28
CA VAL A 577 49.13 27.30 -15.63
C VAL A 577 49.21 25.95 -16.34
N LYS A 578 50.34 25.25 -16.24
CA LYS A 578 50.54 23.93 -16.86
C LYS A 578 49.56 22.90 -16.31
N ASP A 579 49.37 22.84 -15.00
CA ASP A 579 48.45 21.89 -14.38
C ASP A 579 46.99 22.22 -14.71
N MET A 580 46.60 23.51 -14.74
CA MET A 580 45.26 23.90 -15.19
C MET A 580 44.99 23.60 -16.67
N GLU A 581 45.98 23.82 -17.56
CA GLU A 581 45.87 23.45 -18.98
C GLU A 581 45.79 21.92 -19.16
N ALA A 582 46.55 21.15 -18.38
CA ALA A 582 46.49 19.69 -18.40
C ALA A 582 45.15 19.15 -17.87
N ALA A 583 44.60 19.74 -16.80
CA ALA A 583 43.27 19.42 -16.31
C ALA A 583 42.21 19.64 -17.41
N ALA A 584 42.24 20.80 -18.07
CA ALA A 584 41.33 21.09 -19.18
C ALA A 584 41.50 20.12 -20.37
N ALA A 585 42.72 19.69 -20.66
CA ALA A 585 42.97 18.71 -21.71
C ALA A 585 42.33 17.35 -21.41
N GLU A 586 42.33 16.90 -20.16
CA GLU A 586 41.69 15.65 -19.70
C GLU A 586 40.16 15.76 -19.56
N MET A 587 39.62 16.95 -19.25
CA MET A 587 38.17 17.17 -19.18
C MET A 587 37.46 17.03 -20.54
N GLN A 588 38.16 17.29 -21.66
CA GLN A 588 37.60 17.16 -23.00
C GLN A 588 37.19 15.71 -23.35
N PRO A 589 38.08 14.71 -23.30
CA PRO A 589 37.72 13.32 -23.54
C PRO A 589 36.71 12.79 -22.52
N ALA A 590 36.72 13.28 -21.27
CA ALA A 590 35.68 12.98 -20.30
C ALA A 590 34.29 13.43 -20.80
N SER A 591 34.15 14.72 -21.18
CA SER A 591 32.90 15.25 -21.74
C SER A 591 32.41 14.45 -22.94
N ASP A 592 33.30 14.09 -23.86
CA ASP A 592 32.90 13.37 -25.08
C ASP A 592 32.48 11.93 -24.80
N LYS A 593 33.10 11.26 -23.83
CA LYS A 593 32.67 9.93 -23.34
C LYS A 593 31.33 10.00 -22.58
N LEU A 594 31.11 11.03 -21.78
CA LEU A 594 29.82 11.27 -21.11
C LEU A 594 28.68 11.47 -22.13
N LYS A 595 28.90 12.25 -23.21
CA LYS A 595 27.90 12.43 -24.30
C LYS A 595 27.47 11.10 -24.93
N THR A 596 28.37 10.12 -24.97
CA THR A 596 28.11 8.79 -25.56
C THR A 596 27.62 7.77 -24.54
N GLN A 597 27.30 8.17 -23.31
CA GLN A 597 26.88 7.28 -22.20
C GLN A 597 27.96 6.26 -21.80
N SER A 598 29.23 6.52 -22.13
CA SER A 598 30.36 5.66 -21.78
C SER A 598 30.85 5.98 -20.37
N TRP A 599 29.97 5.82 -19.37
CA TRP A 599 30.19 6.26 -17.98
C TRP A 599 31.48 5.71 -17.38
N LYS A 600 31.71 4.41 -17.53
CA LYS A 600 32.90 3.75 -16.98
C LYS A 600 34.19 4.27 -17.63
N ASP A 601 34.15 4.53 -18.93
CA ASP A 601 35.32 5.01 -19.66
C ASP A 601 35.58 6.50 -19.41
N ALA A 602 34.58 7.26 -18.98
CA ALA A 602 34.69 8.68 -18.63
C ALA A 602 35.39 8.91 -17.28
N LEU A 603 35.29 7.96 -16.34
CA LEU A 603 35.89 8.10 -15.00
C LEU A 603 37.41 8.27 -15.04
N GLU A 604 38.12 7.57 -15.92
CA GLU A 604 39.58 7.66 -16.02
C GLU A 604 40.06 9.10 -16.34
N PRO A 605 39.60 9.75 -17.44
CA PRO A 605 39.97 11.15 -17.71
C PRO A 605 39.42 12.14 -16.67
N GLU A 606 38.25 11.88 -16.06
CA GLU A 606 37.75 12.74 -14.97
C GLU A 606 38.68 12.69 -13.73
N GLN A 607 39.16 11.50 -13.35
CA GLN A 607 40.10 11.34 -12.23
C GLN A 607 41.45 11.99 -12.52
N ARG A 608 41.95 11.92 -13.77
CA ARG A 608 43.17 12.64 -14.17
C ARG A 608 42.99 14.15 -14.16
N ALA A 609 41.83 14.64 -14.61
CA ALA A 609 41.49 16.05 -14.51
C ALA A 609 41.49 16.52 -13.05
N LEU A 610 40.89 15.73 -12.14
CA LEU A 610 40.90 16.01 -10.70
C LEU A 610 42.32 16.10 -10.12
N GLN A 611 43.19 15.15 -10.47
CA GLN A 611 44.59 15.17 -10.05
C GLN A 611 45.29 16.48 -10.45
N HIS A 612 45.16 16.87 -11.73
CA HIS A 612 45.78 18.11 -12.21
C HIS A 612 45.21 19.35 -11.53
N LEU A 613 43.89 19.39 -11.27
CA LEU A 613 43.28 20.48 -10.49
C LEU A 613 43.81 20.56 -9.07
N LEU A 614 43.96 19.42 -8.38
CA LEU A 614 44.48 19.37 -7.02
C LEU A 614 45.97 19.78 -6.94
N ARG A 615 46.78 19.42 -7.95
CA ARG A 615 48.16 19.91 -8.09
C ARG A 615 48.21 21.42 -8.35
N ALA A 616 47.33 21.93 -9.22
CA ALA A 616 47.19 23.36 -9.43
C ALA A 616 46.78 24.09 -8.13
N GLU A 617 45.88 23.52 -7.35
CA GLU A 617 45.47 24.08 -6.05
C GLU A 617 46.63 24.12 -5.04
N ALA A 618 47.43 23.05 -4.97
CA ALA A 618 48.62 23.00 -4.13
C ALA A 618 49.64 24.09 -4.53
N THR A 619 49.96 24.21 -5.83
CA THR A 619 50.87 25.25 -6.32
C THR A 619 50.33 26.67 -6.13
N PHE A 620 49.01 26.87 -6.23
CA PHE A 620 48.37 28.16 -5.97
C PHE A 620 48.50 28.59 -4.51
N ARG A 621 48.36 27.65 -3.56
CA ARG A 621 48.60 27.93 -2.15
C ARG A 621 50.04 28.39 -1.91
N ASP A 622 51.01 27.79 -2.58
CA ASP A 622 52.42 28.21 -2.50
C ASP A 622 52.64 29.61 -3.07
N ILE A 623 51.98 29.95 -4.20
CA ILE A 623 51.98 31.31 -4.75
C ILE A 623 51.46 32.30 -3.69
N GLN A 624 50.35 32.01 -3.01
CA GLN A 624 49.83 32.92 -1.99
C GLN A 624 50.81 33.13 -0.82
N VAL A 625 51.45 32.07 -0.36
CA VAL A 625 52.45 32.14 0.72
C VAL A 625 53.66 33.00 0.27
N ALA A 626 54.15 32.80 -0.96
CA ALA A 626 55.28 33.55 -1.50
C ALA A 626 54.97 35.06 -1.64
N PHE A 627 53.78 35.42 -2.12
CA PHE A 627 53.37 36.82 -2.25
C PHE A 627 52.93 37.46 -0.91
N GLY A 628 52.49 36.65 0.05
CA GLY A 628 52.18 37.10 1.42
C GLY A 628 53.41 37.53 2.21
N GLN A 629 54.61 37.03 1.87
CA GLN A 629 55.88 37.44 2.48
C GLN A 629 56.46 38.75 1.91
N GLN A 630 56.01 39.20 0.73
CA GLN A 630 56.55 40.38 0.04
C GLN A 630 55.65 41.62 0.19
N GLY A 631 55.21 41.89 1.43
CA GLY A 631 54.25 42.95 1.77
C GLY A 631 54.82 44.04 2.68
N GLY A 632 55.96 44.62 2.32
CA GLY A 632 56.60 45.74 3.02
C GLY A 632 56.97 46.86 2.06
N GLY A 633 55.97 47.51 1.45
CA GLY A 633 56.17 48.72 0.65
C GLY A 633 55.49 48.69 -0.71
N GLY A 634 54.46 49.53 -0.87
CA GLY A 634 54.02 50.13 -2.14
C GLY A 634 53.84 49.20 -3.35
N GLY A 635 52.62 48.65 -3.51
CA GLY A 635 52.14 48.09 -4.78
C GLY A 635 51.82 46.61 -4.71
N GLY A 636 50.54 46.24 -4.54
CA GLY A 636 50.15 44.83 -4.45
C GLY A 636 48.64 44.61 -4.54
N GLY A 637 48.07 44.78 -5.73
CA GLY A 637 46.68 44.38 -6.05
C GLY A 637 46.53 42.94 -6.55
N ALA A 638 47.61 42.29 -7.02
CA ALA A 638 47.52 41.06 -7.79
C ALA A 638 47.01 39.81 -7.01
N GLY A 639 47.37 39.65 -5.73
CA GLY A 639 46.95 38.50 -4.91
C GLY A 639 45.51 38.57 -4.39
N ARG A 640 45.03 39.78 -4.06
CA ARG A 640 43.65 40.03 -3.62
C ARG A 640 42.65 40.00 -4.79
N ASP A 641 43.09 40.45 -5.96
CA ASP A 641 42.26 40.44 -7.17
C ASP A 641 42.08 39.04 -7.77
N LEU A 642 42.97 38.07 -7.52
CA LEU A 642 42.80 36.68 -7.95
C LEU A 642 41.73 35.95 -7.12
N ALA A 643 41.72 36.15 -5.80
CA ALA A 643 40.70 35.59 -4.91
C ALA A 643 39.30 36.14 -5.24
N ASN A 644 39.18 37.46 -5.44
CA ASN A 644 37.91 38.09 -5.80
C ASN A 644 37.38 37.67 -7.19
N LEU A 645 38.25 37.23 -8.11
CA LEU A 645 37.85 36.75 -9.44
C LEU A 645 37.36 35.31 -9.44
N PHE A 646 37.94 34.46 -8.60
CA PHE A 646 37.40 33.12 -8.34
C PHE A 646 35.98 33.23 -7.77
N ASP A 647 35.78 34.08 -6.76
CA ASP A 647 34.47 34.30 -6.11
C ASP A 647 33.37 34.74 -7.09
N LEU A 648 33.67 35.72 -7.97
CA LEU A 648 32.66 36.31 -8.86
C LEU A 648 32.11 35.33 -9.91
N GLU A 649 32.92 34.36 -10.35
CA GLU A 649 32.54 33.32 -11.32
C GLU A 649 31.80 32.14 -10.68
N LEU A 650 31.88 31.99 -9.35
CA LEU A 650 31.35 30.85 -8.60
C LEU A 650 30.01 31.17 -7.90
N ASP A 651 29.82 32.41 -7.44
CA ASP A 651 28.64 32.84 -6.67
C ASP A 651 27.35 32.92 -7.52
N THR A 652 27.46 33.08 -8.85
CA THR A 652 26.31 33.12 -9.78
C THR A 652 25.61 31.76 -9.94
N GLU A 653 26.26 30.65 -9.59
CA GLU A 653 25.71 29.29 -9.80
C GLU A 653 25.49 28.49 -8.50
N LYS A 654 26.07 28.91 -7.37
CA LYS A 654 25.85 28.30 -6.03
C LYS A 654 24.36 28.21 -5.67
N ASN A 655 23.56 29.17 -6.15
CA ASN A 655 22.11 29.22 -5.95
C ASN A 655 21.29 28.11 -6.64
N GLN A 656 21.87 27.32 -7.55
CA GLN A 656 21.11 26.32 -8.31
C GLN A 656 21.26 24.88 -7.76
N TYR A 657 22.38 24.57 -7.09
CA TYR A 657 22.73 23.20 -6.69
C TYR A 657 22.19 22.79 -5.31
N GLU A 658 22.01 23.72 -4.35
CA GLU A 658 21.45 23.41 -3.03
C GLU A 658 19.98 22.95 -3.09
N THR A 659 19.27 23.27 -4.17
CA THR A 659 17.85 22.95 -4.35
C THR A 659 17.55 21.45 -4.54
N GLY A 660 18.56 20.60 -4.79
CA GLY A 660 18.36 19.21 -5.21
C GLY A 660 18.56 18.11 -4.16
N GLN A 661 19.21 18.36 -3.02
CA GLN A 661 19.84 17.27 -2.23
C GLN A 661 19.30 17.05 -0.80
N GLN A 662 18.23 17.73 -0.39
CA GLN A 662 17.61 17.47 0.93
C GLN A 662 16.43 16.50 0.86
N ALA A 663 16.74 15.19 0.90
CA ALA A 663 15.74 14.12 1.07
C ALA A 663 15.99 13.23 2.32
N GLY A 664 16.79 13.70 3.28
CA GLY A 664 16.89 13.11 4.62
C GLY A 664 16.05 13.90 5.62
N SER A 665 15.21 13.23 6.42
CA SER A 665 14.39 13.93 7.42
C SER A 665 15.30 14.58 8.49
N SER A 666 15.20 15.90 8.65
CA SER A 666 16.00 16.71 9.59
C SER A 666 15.89 16.30 11.07
N ALA A 667 14.98 15.39 11.41
CA ALA A 667 14.83 14.82 12.75
C ALA A 667 15.90 13.76 13.06
N GLU A 668 16.26 12.92 12.07
CA GLU A 668 17.15 11.78 12.29
C GLU A 668 18.63 12.19 12.44
N GLN A 669 19.02 13.27 11.76
CA GLN A 669 20.34 13.91 11.93
C GLN A 669 20.51 14.44 13.37
N ARG A 670 19.50 15.16 13.87
CA ARG A 670 19.49 15.74 15.22
C ARG A 670 19.63 14.68 16.32
N GLN A 671 19.00 13.52 16.13
CA GLN A 671 19.08 12.41 17.09
C GLN A 671 20.53 11.94 17.27
N LYS A 672 21.26 11.78 16.15
CA LYS A 672 22.64 11.31 16.14
C LYS A 672 23.58 12.31 16.81
N ASP A 673 23.39 13.60 16.53
CA ASP A 673 24.21 14.66 17.10
C ASP A 673 24.06 14.76 18.64
N ILE A 674 22.85 14.51 19.17
CA ILE A 674 22.60 14.46 20.62
C ILE A 674 23.27 13.22 21.25
N ASP A 675 23.22 12.07 20.59
CA ASP A 675 23.85 10.83 21.07
C ASP A 675 25.38 10.94 21.11
N GLU A 676 25.97 11.57 20.09
CA GLU A 676 27.40 11.85 20.04
C GLU A 676 27.84 12.82 21.16
N ALA A 677 27.04 13.87 21.40
CA ALA A 677 27.29 14.82 22.48
C ALA A 677 27.21 14.16 23.87
N LEU A 678 26.26 13.24 24.07
CA LEU A 678 26.13 12.46 25.31
C LEU A 678 27.34 11.56 25.57
N GLN A 679 27.84 10.87 24.54
CA GLN A 679 29.03 10.04 24.65
C GLN A 679 30.28 10.87 24.97
N LYS A 680 30.46 12.02 24.31
CA LYS A 680 31.57 12.94 24.58
C LYS A 680 31.51 13.50 26.00
N LEU A 681 30.33 13.89 26.49
CA LEU A 681 30.13 14.35 27.86
C LEU A 681 30.50 13.30 28.90
N GLU A 682 30.08 12.05 28.70
CA GLU A 682 30.42 10.96 29.62
C GLU A 682 31.93 10.72 29.68
N GLN A 683 32.60 10.71 28.52
CA GLN A 683 34.05 10.53 28.44
C GLN A 683 34.80 11.69 29.10
N LEU A 684 34.35 12.93 28.90
CA LEU A 684 34.95 14.12 29.51
C LEU A 684 34.75 14.16 31.01
N ALA A 685 33.54 13.85 31.50
CA ALA A 685 33.24 13.80 32.93
C ALA A 685 34.08 12.73 33.65
N ARG A 686 34.20 11.52 33.06
CA ARG A 686 35.05 10.44 33.59
C ARG A 686 36.52 10.84 33.64
N ARG A 687 37.09 11.34 32.53
CA ARG A 687 38.50 11.74 32.46
C ARG A 687 38.83 12.88 33.43
N GLN A 688 37.93 13.87 33.55
CA GLN A 688 38.08 14.96 34.51
C GLN A 688 38.06 14.45 35.96
N GLN A 689 37.18 13.49 36.27
CA GLN A 689 37.07 12.90 37.60
C GLN A 689 38.30 12.05 37.97
N GLU A 690 38.84 11.29 37.03
CA GLU A 690 40.09 10.53 37.21
C GLU A 690 41.30 11.46 37.44
N LEU A 691 41.41 12.55 36.67
CA LEU A 691 42.46 13.55 36.82
C LEU A 691 42.40 14.27 38.17
N ALA A 692 41.19 14.58 38.66
CA ALA A 692 40.99 15.20 39.96
C ALA A 692 41.38 14.27 41.13
N GLN A 693 41.31 12.94 40.96
CA GLN A 693 41.72 11.97 41.99
C GLN A 693 43.23 11.73 42.02
N GLN A 694 43.92 11.84 40.87
CA GLN A 694 45.37 11.60 40.76
C GLN A 694 46.24 12.75 41.26
N GLN A 695 45.67 13.93 41.55
CA GLN A 695 46.38 15.14 42.01
C GLN A 695 47.06 15.04 43.39
N LYS A 696 46.89 13.92 44.12
CA LYS A 696 47.55 13.71 45.42
C LYS A 696 49.07 13.48 45.35
N ASN A 697 49.65 13.24 44.17
CA ASN A 697 51.10 13.09 44.01
C ASN A 697 51.64 14.01 42.89
N LYS A 698 52.85 14.55 43.13
CA LYS A 698 53.52 15.68 42.43
C LYS A 698 53.23 15.85 40.93
N GLN A 699 52.92 17.09 40.54
CA GLN A 699 52.60 17.54 39.17
C GLN A 699 53.73 17.33 38.15
N SER A 700 53.44 16.65 37.04
CA SER A 700 54.31 16.55 35.85
C SER A 700 53.81 17.44 34.69
N PHE A 701 54.67 17.71 33.70
CA PHE A 701 54.33 18.45 32.47
C PHE A 701 53.21 17.76 31.66
N GLU A 702 53.20 16.43 31.67
CA GLU A 702 52.24 15.59 30.96
C GLU A 702 50.81 15.76 31.48
N GLN A 703 50.63 15.95 32.80
CA GLN A 703 49.32 16.26 33.39
C GLN A 703 48.79 17.64 32.96
N ARG A 704 49.66 18.64 32.78
CA ARG A 704 49.24 19.97 32.29
C ARG A 704 48.78 19.88 30.83
N TRP A 705 49.45 19.08 30.02
CA TRP A 705 49.07 18.84 28.63
C TRP A 705 47.73 18.09 28.53
N GLN A 706 47.52 17.05 29.35
CA GLN A 706 46.24 16.31 29.39
C GLN A 706 45.07 17.20 29.83
N GLN A 707 45.27 18.13 30.77
CA GLN A 707 44.24 19.12 31.16
C GLN A 707 43.92 20.12 30.04
N GLU A 708 44.92 20.51 29.25
CA GLU A 708 44.73 21.44 28.14
C GLU A 708 44.02 20.79 26.95
N MET A 709 44.30 19.52 26.67
CA MET A 709 43.55 18.71 25.71
C MET A 709 42.09 18.54 26.15
N LEU A 710 41.84 18.22 27.43
CA LEU A 710 40.49 18.09 27.96
C LEU A 710 39.68 19.39 27.83
N ARG A 711 40.33 20.55 28.03
CA ARG A 711 39.69 21.85 27.87
C ARG A 711 39.30 22.10 26.42
N ARG A 712 40.16 21.77 25.46
CA ARG A 712 39.88 21.91 24.03
C ARG A 712 38.71 21.04 23.60
N GLU A 713 38.68 19.78 24.05
CA GLU A 713 37.56 18.87 23.77
C GLU A 713 36.24 19.38 24.39
N ALA A 714 36.28 19.96 25.59
CA ALA A 714 35.10 20.57 26.21
C ALA A 714 34.63 21.85 25.50
N GLU A 715 35.55 22.67 24.97
CA GLU A 715 35.23 23.85 24.15
C GLU A 715 34.63 23.46 22.79
N GLU A 716 35.11 22.37 22.19
CA GLU A 716 34.60 21.82 20.94
C GLU A 716 33.19 21.26 21.10
N LEU A 717 32.98 20.48 22.17
CA LEU A 717 31.66 19.98 22.56
C LEU A 717 30.67 21.13 22.81
N LYS A 718 31.11 22.21 23.48
CA LYS A 718 30.30 23.42 23.68
C LYS A 718 29.87 24.02 22.34
N LYS A 719 30.78 24.16 21.37
CA LYS A 719 30.45 24.69 20.04
C LYS A 719 29.46 23.80 19.30
N GLN A 720 29.64 22.47 19.38
CA GLN A 720 28.73 21.51 18.75
C GLN A 720 27.30 21.64 19.32
N MET A 721 27.16 21.81 20.64
CA MET A 721 25.87 22.05 21.28
C MET A 721 25.26 23.42 20.94
N GLU A 722 26.07 24.47 20.81
CA GLU A 722 25.61 25.80 20.37
C GLU A 722 25.08 25.78 18.93
N GLN A 723 25.72 24.99 18.05
CA GLN A 723 25.29 24.80 16.66
C GLN A 723 23.97 24.05 16.57
N LEU A 724 23.79 22.99 17.38
CA LEU A 724 22.52 22.27 17.54
C LEU A 724 21.38 23.21 17.96
N GLN A 725 21.66 24.12 18.91
CA GLN A 725 20.69 25.13 19.35
C GLN A 725 20.34 26.13 18.24
N GLN A 726 21.33 26.62 17.49
CA GLN A 726 21.11 27.55 16.37
C GLN A 726 20.30 26.92 15.23
N GLN A 727 20.60 25.67 14.88
CA GLN A 727 19.88 24.95 13.83
C GLN A 727 18.39 24.75 14.19
N GLN A 728 18.10 24.54 15.47
CA GLN A 728 16.73 24.43 15.98
C GLN A 728 16.00 25.78 15.94
N GLN A 729 16.67 26.88 16.31
CA GLN A 729 16.09 28.22 16.27
C GLN A 729 15.75 28.65 14.84
N ASN A 730 16.59 28.27 13.87
CA ASN A 730 16.37 28.52 12.44
C ASN A 730 15.18 27.70 11.88
N SER A 731 14.97 26.47 12.38
CA SER A 731 13.80 25.64 12.02
C SER A 731 12.46 26.18 12.58
N GLN A 732 12.51 27.00 13.63
CA GLN A 732 11.32 27.62 14.21
C GLN A 732 10.84 28.82 13.37
N GLN A 733 11.78 29.55 12.76
CA GLN A 733 11.48 30.75 11.97
C GLN A 733 10.80 30.41 10.63
N SER A 734 11.17 29.30 9.99
CA SER A 734 10.55 28.80 8.75
C SER A 734 9.13 28.26 8.94
N SER A 735 8.74 27.84 10.15
CA SER A 735 7.37 27.39 10.46
C SER A 735 6.39 28.54 10.76
N SER A 736 6.89 29.76 10.93
CA SER A 736 6.10 30.94 11.31
C SER A 736 5.68 31.81 10.12
N SER A 737 6.32 31.64 8.96
CA SER A 737 6.01 32.37 7.72
C SER A 737 4.97 31.68 6.83
N SER A 738 4.59 30.44 7.12
CA SER A 738 3.60 29.68 6.34
C SER A 738 2.15 29.85 6.81
N SER A 739 1.88 30.64 7.86
CA SER A 739 0.53 30.84 8.42
C SER A 739 -0.11 32.20 8.10
N SER A 740 0.48 33.03 7.23
CA SER A 740 -0.04 34.37 6.91
C SER A 740 -0.60 34.56 5.49
N SER A 741 -0.75 33.49 4.70
CA SER A 741 -1.14 33.59 3.27
C SER A 741 -2.45 32.88 2.88
N SER A 742 -3.37 32.64 3.82
CA SER A 742 -4.70 32.12 3.48
C SER A 742 -5.82 32.87 4.21
N SER A 743 -6.06 34.12 3.83
CA SER A 743 -7.26 34.86 4.20
C SER A 743 -7.78 35.69 3.02
N SER A 744 -8.25 35.01 1.98
CA SER A 744 -9.16 35.60 0.98
C SER A 744 -9.76 34.52 0.07
N SER A 745 -10.87 33.90 0.50
CA SER A 745 -12.07 33.64 -0.32
C SER A 745 -12.97 32.55 0.27
N SER A 746 -14.27 32.74 0.03
CA SER A 746 -15.41 31.83 0.22
C SER A 746 -16.07 31.77 1.60
N SER A 747 -17.07 32.64 1.75
CA SER A 747 -18.25 32.44 2.58
C SER A 747 -19.21 31.43 1.93
N SER A 748 -19.53 30.31 2.59
CA SER A 748 -20.90 29.81 2.79
C SER A 748 -20.97 28.43 3.50
N SER A 749 -21.77 28.41 4.56
CA SER A 749 -22.57 27.30 5.14
C SER A 749 -21.96 25.98 5.63
N SER A 750 -22.37 25.67 6.88
CA SER A 750 -22.53 24.35 7.55
C SER A 750 -21.39 23.81 8.44
N GLY A 751 -21.42 24.20 9.73
CA GLY A 751 -21.87 23.33 10.82
C GLY A 751 -21.06 22.08 11.22
N GLN A 752 -20.26 22.23 12.28
CA GLN A 752 -20.16 21.31 13.44
C GLN A 752 -19.45 19.95 13.27
N SER A 753 -18.11 19.96 13.14
CA SER A 753 -17.23 18.90 13.66
C SER A 753 -15.75 19.36 13.62
N GLY A 754 -15.29 20.11 14.62
CA GLY A 754 -13.92 20.67 14.56
C GLY A 754 -13.29 21.02 15.90
N GLN A 755 -13.78 20.49 17.02
CA GLN A 755 -13.34 20.91 18.35
C GLN A 755 -12.36 19.96 19.05
N GLN A 756 -11.87 18.91 18.36
CA GLN A 756 -10.98 17.91 18.98
C GLN A 756 -9.54 17.93 18.45
N SER A 757 -9.22 18.69 17.40
CA SER A 757 -7.86 18.78 16.84
C SER A 757 -7.00 19.93 17.41
N SER A 758 -7.58 20.86 18.17
CA SER A 758 -6.86 22.04 18.71
C SER A 758 -6.16 21.81 20.06
N SER A 759 -6.49 20.73 20.78
CA SER A 759 -5.86 20.38 22.07
C SER A 759 -4.56 19.58 21.92
N GLN A 760 -4.36 18.90 20.80
CA GLN A 760 -3.14 18.10 20.55
C GLN A 760 -1.97 18.95 20.04
N GLN A 761 -2.26 20.07 19.37
CA GLN A 761 -1.24 21.01 18.86
C GLN A 761 -0.68 21.96 19.93
N SER A 762 -1.37 22.13 21.06
CA SER A 762 -0.91 22.93 22.20
C SER A 762 0.03 22.14 23.13
N SER A 763 -0.19 20.83 23.31
CA SER A 763 0.70 19.97 24.12
C SER A 763 2.09 19.78 23.50
N SER A 764 2.19 19.60 22.18
CA SER A 764 3.47 19.44 21.49
C SER A 764 4.34 20.73 21.51
N ARG A 765 3.71 21.91 21.44
CA ARG A 765 4.41 23.21 21.61
C ARG A 765 4.94 23.42 23.03
N GLN A 766 4.25 22.91 24.04
CA GLN A 766 4.66 23.03 25.44
C GLN A 766 5.79 22.04 25.80
N GLN A 767 5.79 20.85 25.19
CA GLN A 767 6.83 19.85 25.36
C GLN A 767 8.16 20.28 24.71
N MET A 768 8.12 20.85 23.50
CA MET A 768 9.29 21.44 22.83
C MET A 768 9.94 22.56 23.65
N ARG A 769 9.14 23.46 24.25
CA ARG A 769 9.66 24.53 25.13
C ARG A 769 10.37 23.99 26.38
N GLN A 770 9.91 22.88 26.94
CA GLN A 770 10.59 22.24 28.07
C GLN A 770 11.91 21.56 27.64
N GLN A 771 11.95 20.99 26.44
CA GLN A 771 13.15 20.39 25.86
C GLN A 771 14.21 21.47 25.61
N ASP A 772 13.82 22.63 25.06
CA ASP A 772 14.71 23.77 24.83
C ASP A 772 15.31 24.30 26.15
N GLN A 773 14.51 24.38 27.22
CA GLN A 773 15.01 24.82 28.52
C GLN A 773 16.01 23.84 29.14
N ARG A 774 15.86 22.53 28.92
CA ARG A 774 16.80 21.52 29.42
C ARG A 774 18.09 21.50 28.61
N LEU A 775 18.00 21.66 27.28
CA LEU A 775 19.17 21.81 26.43
C LEU A 775 19.95 23.08 26.78
N GLN A 776 19.26 24.19 27.04
CA GLN A 776 19.89 25.43 27.55
C GLN A 776 20.60 25.21 28.87
N ARG A 777 19.95 24.56 29.85
CA ARG A 777 20.60 24.24 31.13
C ARG A 777 21.82 23.34 30.96
N ALA A 778 21.75 22.34 30.09
CA ALA A 778 22.91 21.48 29.79
C ALA A 778 24.05 22.30 29.18
N LEU A 779 23.76 23.19 28.22
CA LEU A 779 24.71 24.13 27.62
C LEU A 779 25.34 25.07 28.66
N ASP A 780 24.54 25.61 29.57
CA ASP A 780 25.01 26.49 30.63
C ASP A 780 25.91 25.75 31.63
N GLN A 781 25.60 24.49 31.94
CA GLN A 781 26.45 23.63 32.78
C GLN A 781 27.79 23.31 32.09
N VAL A 782 27.78 23.03 30.78
CA VAL A 782 29.02 22.83 30.01
C VAL A 782 29.86 24.10 29.95
N ARG A 783 29.24 25.27 29.70
CA ARG A 783 29.92 26.57 29.73
C ARG A 783 30.59 26.83 31.07
N GLN A 784 29.83 26.63 32.15
CA GLN A 784 30.31 26.78 33.52
C GLN A 784 31.40 25.77 33.89
N ALA A 785 31.36 24.54 33.35
CA ALA A 785 32.44 23.57 33.52
C ALA A 785 33.71 23.99 32.79
N THR A 786 33.61 24.52 31.57
CA THR A 786 34.75 25.08 30.82
C THR A 786 35.41 26.24 31.57
N ASP A 787 34.62 27.12 32.18
CA ASP A 787 35.12 28.23 32.98
C ASP A 787 35.79 27.75 34.28
N ASP A 788 35.24 26.75 34.96
CA ASP A 788 35.86 26.13 36.13
C ASP A 788 37.19 25.44 35.79
N MET A 789 37.27 24.77 34.62
CA MET A 789 38.54 24.20 34.13
C MET A 789 39.58 25.28 33.85
N ARG A 790 39.17 26.41 33.27
CA ARG A 790 40.04 27.57 33.04
C ARG A 790 40.56 28.17 34.35
N ASN A 791 39.68 28.31 35.33
CA ASN A 791 40.02 28.81 36.66
C ASN A 791 40.90 27.83 37.44
N ALA A 792 40.69 26.52 37.28
CA ALA A 792 41.54 25.48 37.85
C ALA A 792 42.98 25.59 37.32
N GLN A 793 43.14 25.87 36.03
CA GLN A 793 44.44 25.99 35.39
C GLN A 793 45.17 27.31 35.74
N GLN A 794 44.43 28.42 35.86
CA GLN A 794 44.99 29.68 36.36
C GLN A 794 45.44 29.57 37.82
N ALA A 795 44.66 28.90 38.67
CA ALA A 795 45.04 28.62 40.05
C ALA A 795 46.24 27.65 40.15
N ALA A 796 46.34 26.68 39.24
CA ALA A 796 47.47 25.77 39.15
C ALA A 796 48.79 26.47 38.72
N ASN A 797 48.70 27.59 38.00
CA ASN A 797 49.86 28.38 37.59
C ASN A 797 50.36 29.35 38.68
N GLN A 798 49.61 29.55 39.77
CA GLN A 798 50.06 30.36 40.91
C GLN A 798 50.91 29.49 41.86
N GLN A 799 52.19 29.82 41.99
CA GLN A 799 53.12 29.11 42.88
C GLN A 799 52.73 29.33 44.35
N GLY A 800 52.09 28.34 44.98
CA GLY A 800 51.79 28.33 46.41
C GLY A 800 50.85 27.20 46.84
N GLN A 801 50.94 26.77 48.10
CA GLN A 801 50.13 25.68 48.69
C GLN A 801 48.62 26.00 48.72
N GLN A 802 48.24 27.28 48.61
CA GLN A 802 46.86 27.76 48.50
C GLN A 802 46.31 27.65 47.06
N GLY A 803 47.15 27.76 46.03
CA GLY A 803 46.75 27.66 44.61
C GLY A 803 46.39 26.24 44.18
N SER A 804 47.07 25.23 44.73
CA SER A 804 46.78 23.82 44.44
C SER A 804 45.42 23.36 45.01
N ALA A 805 45.06 23.80 46.22
CA ALA A 805 43.76 23.50 46.83
C ALA A 805 42.59 24.15 46.07
N GLN A 806 42.79 25.39 45.59
CA GLN A 806 41.81 26.10 44.76
C GLN A 806 41.63 25.42 43.38
N SER A 807 42.72 24.94 42.79
CA SER A 807 42.71 24.22 41.51
C SER A 807 41.92 22.91 41.59
N GLU A 808 42.15 22.11 42.63
CA GLU A 808 41.43 20.84 42.85
C GLU A 808 39.92 21.08 43.07
N ALA A 809 39.56 22.10 43.84
CA ALA A 809 38.16 22.46 44.09
C ALA A 809 37.43 22.95 42.83
N ASN A 810 38.13 23.62 41.92
CA ASN A 810 37.58 24.02 40.61
C ASN A 810 37.46 22.82 39.67
N ALA A 811 38.46 21.91 39.65
CA ALA A 811 38.45 20.73 38.80
C ALA A 811 37.33 19.74 39.13
N ARG A 812 37.03 19.55 40.43
CA ARG A 812 35.90 18.71 40.88
C ARG A 812 34.55 19.32 40.52
N ARG A 813 34.38 20.64 40.70
CA ARG A 813 33.16 21.35 40.28
C ARG A 813 32.92 21.25 38.78
N ALA A 814 33.98 21.30 37.97
CA ALA A 814 33.86 21.07 36.53
C ALA A 814 33.37 19.65 36.20
N ALA A 815 33.88 18.62 36.89
CA ALA A 815 33.41 17.24 36.70
C ALA A 815 31.94 17.07 37.08
N ASP A 816 31.53 17.64 38.22
CA ASP A 816 30.14 17.60 38.69
C ASP A 816 29.20 18.31 37.70
N ARG A 817 29.60 19.46 37.14
CA ARG A 817 28.82 20.20 36.13
C ARG A 817 28.70 19.45 34.80
N LEU A 818 29.77 18.79 34.34
CA LEU A 818 29.71 17.96 33.13
C LEU A 818 28.78 16.75 33.33
N LYS A 819 28.79 16.17 34.53
CA LYS A 819 27.89 15.09 34.92
C LYS A 819 26.43 15.56 35.01
N ASP A 820 26.19 16.74 35.58
CA ASP A 820 24.86 17.35 35.59
C ASP A 820 24.35 17.62 34.17
N ALA A 821 25.22 18.10 33.27
CA ALA A 821 24.88 18.29 31.85
C ALA A 821 24.53 16.96 31.16
N GLN A 822 25.30 15.91 31.42
CA GLN A 822 25.03 14.55 30.94
C GLN A 822 23.68 14.04 31.46
N ASP A 823 23.37 14.24 32.74
CA ASP A 823 22.10 13.82 33.34
C ASP A 823 20.90 14.59 32.76
N GLN A 824 21.04 15.89 32.46
CA GLN A 824 20.00 16.67 31.77
C GLN A 824 19.72 16.16 30.35
N LEU A 825 20.78 15.86 29.56
CA LEU A 825 20.65 15.34 28.20
C LEU A 825 20.14 13.89 28.16
N SER A 826 20.61 13.05 29.08
CA SER A 826 20.14 11.67 29.26
C SER A 826 18.66 11.66 29.68
N GLY A 827 18.25 12.61 30.53
CA GLY A 827 16.86 12.84 30.88
C GLY A 827 15.97 13.24 29.68
N MET A 828 16.48 14.05 28.75
CA MET A 828 15.77 14.38 27.50
C MET A 828 15.59 13.15 26.61
N ARG A 829 16.66 12.38 26.41
CA ARG A 829 16.63 11.14 25.61
C ARG A 829 15.67 10.10 26.19
N LYS A 830 15.62 9.97 27.52
CA LYS A 830 14.65 9.09 28.20
C LYS A 830 13.22 9.57 28.02
N GLN A 831 12.97 10.88 28.10
CA GLN A 831 11.64 11.43 27.84
C GLN A 831 11.21 11.20 26.40
N GLU A 832 12.13 11.35 25.45
CA GLU A 832 11.85 11.14 24.04
C GLU A 832 11.54 9.66 23.74
N ALA A 833 12.38 8.75 24.22
CA ALA A 833 12.11 7.30 24.13
C ALA A 833 10.79 6.93 24.83
N SER A 834 10.48 7.55 25.97
CA SER A 834 9.20 7.34 26.65
C SER A 834 8.02 7.87 25.85
N SER A 835 8.18 9.00 25.15
CA SER A 835 7.12 9.60 24.32
C SER A 835 6.89 8.81 23.03
N GLN A 836 7.96 8.28 22.42
CA GLN A 836 7.88 7.40 21.26
C GLN A 836 7.22 6.07 21.64
N LEU A 837 7.57 5.50 22.80
CA LEU A 837 6.89 4.32 23.34
C LEU A 837 5.45 4.58 23.75
N ASP A 838 5.15 5.77 24.27
CA ASP A 838 3.78 6.16 24.62
C ASP A 838 2.92 6.29 23.36
N ASP A 839 3.43 6.92 22.30
CA ASP A 839 2.74 6.98 21.00
C ASP A 839 2.54 5.58 20.40
N LEU A 840 3.57 4.73 20.40
CA LEU A 840 3.46 3.34 19.93
C LEU A 840 2.46 2.54 20.76
N SER A 841 2.53 2.63 22.09
CA SER A 841 1.59 1.96 23.00
C SER A 841 0.16 2.44 22.77
N ASN A 842 -0.05 3.75 22.62
CA ASN A 842 -1.37 4.33 22.37
C ASN A 842 -1.92 3.90 21.00
N ARG A 843 -1.08 3.84 19.96
CA ARG A 843 -1.47 3.34 18.63
C ARG A 843 -1.80 1.85 18.66
N ALA A 844 -0.97 1.04 19.31
CA ALA A 844 -1.22 -0.39 19.46
C ALA A 844 -2.49 -0.66 20.28
N ASP A 845 -2.70 0.04 21.40
CA ASP A 845 -3.93 -0.03 22.19
C ASP A 845 -5.16 0.39 21.38
N LYS A 846 -5.04 1.48 20.60
CA LYS A 846 -6.12 1.93 19.72
C LYS A 846 -6.44 0.90 18.65
N LEU A 847 -5.43 0.31 18.02
CA LEU A 847 -5.61 -0.74 17.02
C LEU A 847 -6.23 -2.00 17.63
N ALA A 848 -5.78 -2.41 18.81
CA ALA A 848 -6.35 -3.53 19.55
C ALA A 848 -7.82 -3.27 19.93
N GLN A 849 -8.15 -2.05 20.38
CA GLN A 849 -9.53 -1.64 20.64
C GLN A 849 -10.37 -1.61 19.36
N GLN A 850 -9.87 -1.01 18.28
CA GLN A 850 -10.55 -0.99 16.98
C GLN A 850 -10.80 -2.40 16.47
N GLN A 851 -9.85 -3.32 16.65
CA GLN A 851 -10.00 -4.72 16.28
C GLN A 851 -11.05 -5.44 17.14
N ARG A 852 -11.10 -5.19 18.46
CA ARG A 852 -12.17 -5.74 19.33
C ARG A 852 -13.54 -5.20 18.96
N ASP A 853 -13.66 -3.89 18.73
CA ASP A 853 -14.90 -3.25 18.31
C ASP A 853 -15.34 -3.71 16.93
N PHE A 854 -14.39 -3.91 16.02
CA PHE A 854 -14.62 -4.49 14.71
C PHE A 854 -15.13 -5.93 14.83
N SER A 855 -14.47 -6.79 15.61
CA SER A 855 -14.87 -8.19 15.83
C SER A 855 -16.27 -8.28 16.45
N ASN A 856 -16.59 -7.40 17.41
CA ASN A 856 -17.92 -7.31 18.01
C ASN A 856 -18.98 -6.82 17.02
N ARG A 857 -18.68 -5.79 16.22
CA ARG A 857 -19.58 -5.29 15.17
C ARG A 857 -19.78 -6.29 14.05
N LEU A 858 -18.73 -7.01 13.65
CA LEU A 858 -18.80 -8.08 12.68
C LEU A 858 -19.68 -9.21 13.22
N ARG A 859 -19.46 -9.64 14.47
CA ARG A 859 -20.29 -10.64 15.13
C ARG A 859 -21.75 -10.19 15.19
N GLN A 860 -22.04 -8.95 15.58
CA GLN A 860 -23.41 -8.40 15.63
C GLN A 860 -24.05 -8.27 14.24
N ALA A 861 -23.32 -7.72 13.27
CA ALA A 861 -23.81 -7.53 11.90
C ALA A 861 -24.19 -8.86 11.23
N TYR A 862 -23.50 -9.94 11.62
CA TYR A 862 -23.75 -11.28 11.10
C TYR A 862 -24.43 -12.20 12.13
N GLN A 863 -24.88 -11.71 13.29
CA GLN A 863 -25.42 -12.55 14.38
C GLN A 863 -26.75 -13.20 14.02
N ASP A 864 -27.63 -12.46 13.34
CA ASP A 864 -28.91 -13.00 12.85
C ASP A 864 -28.69 -14.04 11.74
N GLN A 865 -27.63 -13.84 10.94
CA GLN A 865 -27.22 -14.74 9.86
C GLN A 865 -26.57 -16.03 10.40
N LEU A 866 -25.79 -15.93 11.50
CA LEU A 866 -25.24 -17.04 12.27
C LEU A 866 -26.32 -17.87 13.00
N ASN A 867 -27.44 -17.24 13.36
CA ASN A 867 -28.58 -17.89 14.04
C ASN A 867 -29.68 -18.40 13.08
N GLY A 868 -29.43 -18.39 11.76
CA GLY A 868 -30.37 -18.92 10.76
C GLY A 868 -31.64 -18.10 10.53
N ARG A 869 -31.66 -16.81 10.92
CA ARG A 869 -32.78 -15.89 10.66
C ARG A 869 -32.51 -15.00 9.44
N PRO A 870 -33.47 -14.80 8.53
CA PRO A 870 -33.26 -14.00 7.32
C PRO A 870 -33.10 -12.50 7.67
N GLY A 871 -31.90 -11.96 7.45
CA GLY A 871 -31.60 -10.54 7.63
C GLY A 871 -32.12 -9.65 6.50
N GLN A 872 -32.39 -8.37 6.80
CA GLN A 872 -32.80 -7.35 5.82
C GLN A 872 -31.66 -7.06 4.81
N ALA A 873 -31.85 -7.48 3.56
CA ALA A 873 -30.83 -7.49 2.49
C ALA A 873 -30.27 -6.12 2.04
N GLY A 874 -30.90 -4.99 2.42
CA GLY A 874 -30.51 -3.65 1.97
C GLY A 874 -29.46 -2.95 2.83
N GLN A 875 -29.49 -3.17 4.15
CA GLN A 875 -28.55 -2.54 5.10
C GLN A 875 -27.21 -3.27 5.20
N SER A 876 -27.21 -4.60 4.98
CA SER A 876 -26.03 -5.45 5.14
C SER A 876 -24.90 -5.12 4.16
N ARG A 877 -25.20 -4.58 2.97
CA ARG A 877 -24.20 -4.33 1.92
C ARG A 877 -23.35 -3.10 2.16
N GLN A 878 -23.95 -1.96 2.50
CA GLN A 878 -23.20 -0.76 2.86
C GLN A 878 -22.38 -1.00 4.13
N GLN A 879 -22.96 -1.74 5.07
CA GLN A 879 -22.30 -2.11 6.32
C GLN A 879 -21.12 -3.07 6.09
N ALA A 880 -21.26 -4.08 5.22
CA ALA A 880 -20.17 -4.98 4.84
C ALA A 880 -19.03 -4.22 4.14
N GLN A 881 -19.34 -3.29 3.25
CA GLN A 881 -18.32 -2.51 2.56
C GLN A 881 -17.58 -1.57 3.53
N GLN A 882 -18.29 -0.92 4.45
CA GLN A 882 -17.69 -0.13 5.52
C GLN A 882 -16.78 -0.98 6.41
N LEU A 883 -17.22 -2.19 6.80
CA LEU A 883 -16.42 -3.12 7.59
C LEU A 883 -15.16 -3.56 6.82
N ALA A 884 -15.27 -3.86 5.53
CA ALA A 884 -14.12 -4.23 4.74
C ALA A 884 -13.11 -3.08 4.56
N ASP A 885 -13.59 -1.86 4.31
CA ASP A 885 -12.72 -0.69 4.14
C ASP A 885 -12.06 -0.30 5.47
N GLU A 886 -12.78 -0.45 6.59
CA GLU A 886 -12.21 -0.30 7.93
C GLU A 886 -11.11 -1.34 8.20
N LYS A 887 -11.31 -2.57 7.74
CA LYS A 887 -10.34 -3.67 7.91
C LYS A 887 -9.10 -3.51 7.03
N ASP A 888 -9.24 -3.02 5.80
CA ASP A 888 -8.11 -2.67 4.94
C ASP A 888 -7.30 -1.51 5.52
N LYS A 889 -7.98 -0.50 6.06
CA LYS A 889 -7.32 0.60 6.76
C LYS A 889 -6.54 0.08 7.97
N MET A 890 -7.13 -0.80 8.77
CA MET A 890 -6.46 -1.43 9.89
C MET A 890 -5.24 -2.24 9.45
N ALA A 891 -5.29 -2.94 8.31
CA ALA A 891 -4.11 -3.64 7.78
C ALA A 891 -2.97 -2.68 7.42
N GLY A 892 -3.29 -1.49 6.89
CA GLY A 892 -2.32 -0.42 6.66
C GLY A 892 -1.76 0.17 7.95
N ASP A 893 -2.60 0.36 8.97
CA ASP A 893 -2.18 0.87 10.28
C ASP A 893 -1.29 -0.15 11.02
N ILE A 894 -1.54 -1.46 10.86
CA ILE A 894 -0.67 -2.54 11.37
C ILE A 894 0.69 -2.52 10.66
N ASP A 895 0.74 -2.36 9.34
CA ASP A 895 1.99 -2.26 8.58
C ASP A 895 2.84 -1.07 9.05
N GLN A 896 2.19 0.07 9.32
CA GLN A 896 2.88 1.24 9.86
C GLN A 896 3.39 0.99 11.29
N LEU A 897 2.57 0.36 12.14
CA LEU A 897 2.97 -0.01 13.50
C LEU A 897 4.20 -0.94 13.49
N GLU A 898 4.23 -1.96 12.63
CA GLU A 898 5.37 -2.88 12.50
C GLU A 898 6.67 -2.14 12.12
N LYS A 899 6.59 -1.22 11.13
CA LYS A 899 7.73 -0.39 10.71
C LYS A 899 8.22 0.53 11.83
N ASP A 900 7.29 1.19 12.54
CA ASP A 900 7.62 2.11 13.62
C ASP A 900 8.20 1.36 14.82
N MET A 901 7.69 0.16 15.14
CA MET A 901 8.25 -0.74 16.16
C MET A 901 9.65 -1.23 15.79
N GLN A 902 9.88 -1.61 14.52
CA GLN A 902 11.20 -2.01 14.04
C GLN A 902 12.21 -0.86 14.15
N LYS A 903 11.79 0.38 13.83
CA LYS A 903 12.61 1.57 14.01
C LYS A 903 12.92 1.80 15.49
N ALA A 904 11.91 1.85 16.36
CA ALA A 904 12.08 2.07 17.79
C ALA A 904 12.96 1.00 18.46
N ALA A 905 12.83 -0.27 18.06
CA ALA A 905 13.66 -1.36 18.56
C ALA A 905 15.14 -1.17 18.23
N ARG A 906 15.47 -0.65 17.03
CA ARG A 906 16.85 -0.31 16.62
C ARG A 906 17.38 0.90 17.40
N ASP A 907 16.60 1.97 17.48
CA ASP A 907 17.01 3.22 18.14
C ASP A 907 17.29 3.01 19.64
N MET A 908 16.53 2.10 20.28
CA MET A 908 16.64 1.79 21.71
C MET A 908 17.64 0.67 22.03
N ALA A 909 18.21 -0.02 21.03
CA ALA A 909 19.09 -1.17 21.24
C ALA A 909 20.38 -0.83 22.02
N GLY A 910 20.97 0.34 21.77
CA GLY A 910 22.26 0.73 22.37
C GLY A 910 22.20 1.23 23.81
N THR A 911 21.02 1.61 24.30
CA THR A 911 20.86 2.44 25.51
C THR A 911 19.74 1.96 26.44
N GLN A 912 18.75 1.25 25.90
CA GLN A 912 17.53 0.79 26.57
C GLN A 912 17.28 -0.67 26.18
N GLN A 913 18.25 -1.56 26.45
CA GLN A 913 18.22 -2.97 26.01
C GLN A 913 16.95 -3.71 26.44
N GLY A 914 16.44 -3.43 27.64
CA GLY A 914 15.21 -4.05 28.16
C GLY A 914 13.94 -3.63 27.39
N ALA A 915 13.84 -2.36 26.98
CA ALA A 915 12.72 -1.88 26.17
C ALA A 915 12.80 -2.41 24.73
N SER A 916 14.00 -2.39 24.13
CA SER A 916 14.24 -2.93 22.78
C SER A 916 13.91 -4.42 22.66
N ALA A 917 14.19 -5.22 23.70
CA ALA A 917 13.79 -6.63 23.73
C ALA A 917 12.26 -6.79 23.66
N ARG A 918 11.52 -6.06 24.51
CA ARG A 918 10.06 -6.13 24.54
C ARG A 918 9.39 -5.64 23.26
N ILE A 919 9.92 -4.58 22.63
CA ILE A 919 9.41 -4.12 21.33
C ILE A 919 9.59 -5.21 20.26
N ARG A 920 10.73 -5.94 20.29
CA ARG A 920 10.97 -7.06 19.35
C ARG A 920 10.06 -8.24 19.61
N ASP A 921 9.75 -8.56 20.86
CA ASP A 921 8.81 -9.63 21.22
C ASP A 921 7.41 -9.31 20.67
N GLY A 922 6.91 -8.09 20.89
CA GLY A 922 5.62 -7.64 20.36
C GLY A 922 5.57 -7.58 18.84
N LEU A 923 6.67 -7.18 18.18
CA LEU A 923 6.80 -7.23 16.71
C LEU A 923 6.75 -8.67 16.20
N SER A 924 7.41 -9.59 16.90
CA SER A 924 7.40 -11.01 16.54
C SER A 924 5.98 -11.57 16.61
N GLU A 925 5.16 -11.17 17.58
CA GLU A 925 3.78 -11.64 17.67
C GLU A 925 2.88 -11.16 16.52
N LEU A 926 3.05 -9.92 16.06
CA LEU A 926 2.31 -9.41 14.90
C LEU A 926 2.70 -10.18 13.61
N GLN A 927 3.99 -10.48 13.46
CA GLN A 927 4.52 -11.19 12.30
C GLN A 927 4.18 -12.69 12.31
N GLN A 928 4.34 -13.38 13.45
CA GLN A 928 4.05 -14.81 13.57
C GLN A 928 2.57 -15.12 13.33
N ASN A 929 1.68 -14.25 13.81
CA ASN A 929 0.24 -14.39 13.59
C ASN A 929 -0.23 -13.75 12.26
N GLU A 930 0.67 -13.20 11.46
CA GLU A 930 0.39 -12.59 10.15
C GLU A 930 -0.77 -11.58 10.22
N ALA A 931 -0.80 -10.75 11.27
CA ALA A 931 -1.96 -9.90 11.59
C ALA A 931 -2.38 -9.01 10.40
N LYS A 932 -1.41 -8.53 9.62
CA LYS A 932 -1.61 -7.79 8.36
C LYS A 932 -2.29 -8.61 7.27
N LEU A 933 -1.70 -9.75 6.88
CA LEU A 933 -2.21 -10.61 5.80
C LEU A 933 -3.61 -11.14 6.12
N ARG A 934 -3.84 -11.59 7.36
CA ARG A 934 -5.16 -12.04 7.81
C ARG A 934 -6.19 -10.92 7.81
N SER A 935 -5.78 -9.69 8.12
CA SER A 935 -6.67 -8.53 8.02
C SER A 935 -7.03 -8.21 6.57
N GLN A 936 -6.08 -8.22 5.62
CA GLN A 936 -6.37 -8.06 4.20
C GLN A 936 -7.26 -9.17 3.64
N PHE A 937 -7.04 -10.42 4.08
CA PHE A 937 -7.90 -11.54 3.73
C PHE A 937 -9.32 -11.33 4.25
N SER A 938 -9.49 -10.91 5.51
CA SER A 938 -10.80 -10.61 6.08
C SER A 938 -11.53 -9.51 5.31
N ALA A 939 -10.86 -8.40 4.99
CA ALA A 939 -11.43 -7.32 4.20
C ALA A 939 -11.94 -7.81 2.84
N ARG A 940 -11.14 -8.60 2.11
CA ARG A 940 -11.54 -9.17 0.81
C ARG A 940 -12.76 -10.08 0.92
N ASN A 941 -12.79 -10.97 1.91
CA ASN A 941 -13.89 -11.91 2.12
C ASN A 941 -15.19 -11.20 2.56
N ILE A 942 -15.08 -10.15 3.39
CA ILE A 942 -16.22 -9.32 3.77
C ILE A 942 -16.79 -8.60 2.54
N ARG A 943 -15.95 -8.06 1.63
CA ARG A 943 -16.43 -7.47 0.35
C ARG A 943 -17.15 -8.49 -0.53
N GLN A 944 -16.71 -9.74 -0.50
CA GLN A 944 -17.32 -10.84 -1.25
C GLN A 944 -18.61 -11.37 -0.62
N GLY A 945 -19.07 -10.80 0.51
CA GLY A 945 -20.29 -11.22 1.19
C GLY A 945 -20.10 -12.35 2.20
N MET A 946 -18.86 -12.80 2.41
CA MET A 946 -18.50 -13.89 3.33
C MET A 946 -18.17 -13.41 4.76
N GLY A 947 -18.74 -12.29 5.20
CA GLY A 947 -18.43 -11.73 6.53
C GLY A 947 -18.80 -12.64 7.72
N ALA A 948 -19.83 -13.48 7.58
CA ALA A 948 -20.19 -14.47 8.61
C ALA A 948 -19.11 -15.55 8.81
N TYR A 949 -18.39 -15.92 7.74
CA TYR A 949 -17.27 -16.86 7.79
C TYR A 949 -16.04 -16.26 8.48
N MET A 950 -15.92 -14.93 8.46
CA MET A 950 -14.77 -14.24 9.05
C MET A 950 -14.85 -14.10 10.58
N VAL A 951 -16.03 -14.17 11.18
CA VAL A 951 -16.24 -13.98 12.64
C VAL A 951 -15.30 -14.82 13.52
N PRO A 952 -15.17 -16.16 13.35
CA PRO A 952 -14.23 -16.95 14.16
C PRO A 952 -12.75 -16.72 13.79
N ARG A 953 -12.47 -16.24 12.58
CA ARG A 953 -11.10 -16.02 12.07
C ARG A 953 -10.49 -14.68 12.53
N GLU A 954 -11.26 -13.81 13.19
CA GLU A 954 -10.76 -12.55 13.77
C GLU A 954 -10.03 -12.71 15.12
N ALA A 955 -10.19 -13.85 15.80
CA ALA A 955 -9.62 -14.06 17.14
C ALA A 955 -8.07 -14.00 17.18
N PRO A 956 -7.33 -14.67 16.26
CA PRO A 956 -5.86 -14.60 16.25
C PRO A 956 -5.32 -13.18 16.02
N ILE A 957 -5.98 -12.38 15.17
CA ILE A 957 -5.58 -10.99 14.89
C ILE A 957 -5.76 -10.14 16.15
N THR A 958 -6.85 -10.37 16.88
CA THR A 958 -7.14 -9.67 18.14
C THR A 958 -6.08 -9.99 19.20
N GLN A 959 -5.74 -11.27 19.34
CA GLN A 959 -4.74 -11.73 20.29
C GLN A 959 -3.35 -11.16 19.97
N ALA A 960 -2.94 -11.16 18.70
CA ALA A 960 -1.65 -10.60 18.28
C ALA A 960 -1.53 -9.10 18.61
N LEU A 961 -2.59 -8.32 18.37
CA LEU A 961 -2.61 -6.89 18.69
C LEU A 961 -2.64 -6.60 20.20
N ASP A 962 -3.38 -7.41 20.98
CA ASP A 962 -3.40 -7.29 22.43
C ASP A 962 -2.02 -7.62 23.04
N ASN A 963 -1.36 -8.68 22.55
CA ASN A 963 0.00 -9.04 22.97
C ASN A 963 1.01 -7.94 22.63
N ALA A 964 0.98 -7.42 21.40
CA ALA A 964 1.85 -6.33 20.98
C ALA A 964 1.65 -5.05 21.81
N ALA A 965 0.39 -4.70 22.12
CA ALA A 965 0.07 -3.55 22.98
C ALA A 965 0.58 -3.76 24.42
N GLN A 966 0.47 -5.00 24.95
CA GLN A 966 1.00 -5.34 26.27
C GLN A 966 2.53 -5.25 26.32
N ASP A 967 3.22 -5.80 25.32
CA ASP A 967 4.67 -5.74 25.24
C ASP A 967 5.20 -4.31 25.12
N LEU A 968 4.49 -3.43 24.40
CA LEU A 968 4.82 -2.00 24.33
C LEU A 968 4.63 -1.28 25.68
N LYS A 969 3.60 -1.63 26.46
CA LYS A 969 3.44 -1.14 27.84
C LYS A 969 4.53 -1.64 28.77
N GLU A 970 4.96 -2.89 28.61
CA GLU A 970 6.08 -3.45 29.37
C GLU A 970 7.42 -2.78 28.98
N ALA A 971 7.60 -2.47 27.71
CA ALA A 971 8.73 -1.66 27.22
C ALA A 971 8.75 -0.27 27.88
N GLN A 972 7.59 0.40 27.96
CA GLN A 972 7.46 1.71 28.62
C GLN A 972 7.83 1.62 30.11
N LYS A 973 7.39 0.57 30.81
CA LYS A 973 7.77 0.34 32.23
C LYS A 973 9.26 0.09 32.38
N ALA A 974 9.89 -0.63 31.45
CA ALA A 974 11.33 -0.89 31.46
C ALA A 974 12.15 0.41 31.31
N VAL A 975 11.67 1.36 30.51
CA VAL A 975 12.27 2.71 30.40
C VAL A 975 12.17 3.48 31.72
N GLY A 976 11.04 3.37 32.44
CA GLY A 976 10.81 4.05 33.72
C GLY A 976 11.56 3.44 34.91
N GLN A 977 11.74 2.11 34.96
CA GLN A 977 12.37 1.41 36.10
C GLN A 977 13.90 1.45 36.11
N SER A 978 14.53 1.91 35.03
CA SER A 978 15.99 2.06 34.95
C SER A 978 16.56 3.18 35.86
N GLY A 979 15.71 3.79 36.70
CA GLY A 979 16.02 4.97 37.53
C GLY A 979 16.54 4.72 38.95
N ASP A 980 16.52 3.49 39.49
CA ASP A 980 16.76 3.31 40.95
C ASP A 980 18.02 2.50 41.32
N LYS A 981 18.89 2.18 40.35
CA LYS A 981 20.13 1.40 40.60
C LYS A 981 21.38 1.86 39.85
N SER A 982 21.50 3.15 39.56
CA SER A 982 22.72 3.71 38.95
C SER A 982 23.51 4.66 39.86
N GLY A 983 23.28 4.59 41.17
CA GLY A 983 24.02 5.33 42.19
C GLY A 983 25.23 4.63 42.79
N ASN A 984 25.71 3.49 42.26
CA ASN A 984 26.90 2.83 42.82
C ASN A 984 27.74 2.13 41.72
N GLY A 985 28.87 2.76 41.37
CA GLY A 985 29.86 2.28 40.41
C GLY A 985 30.61 1.00 40.82
N GLN A 986 30.16 0.27 41.84
CA GLN A 986 30.71 -1.03 42.23
C GLN A 986 29.94 -2.23 41.66
N SER A 987 28.66 -2.09 41.24
CA SER A 987 27.88 -3.28 40.86
C SER A 987 28.10 -3.82 39.44
N GLN A 988 28.73 -3.08 38.53
CA GLN A 988 29.07 -3.63 37.20
C GLN A 988 30.26 -4.58 37.27
N ALA A 989 31.23 -4.29 38.14
CA ALA A 989 32.32 -5.20 38.48
C ALA A 989 31.78 -6.41 39.28
N ASP A 990 30.87 -6.21 40.24
CA ASP A 990 30.27 -7.33 40.98
C ASP A 990 29.30 -8.19 40.13
N LYS A 991 28.63 -7.62 39.13
CA LYS A 991 27.78 -8.39 38.20
C LYS A 991 28.60 -9.16 37.18
N SER A 992 29.69 -8.58 36.66
CA SER A 992 30.62 -9.33 35.80
C SER A 992 31.39 -10.38 36.60
N LEU A 993 31.78 -10.10 37.86
CA LEU A 993 32.33 -11.09 38.79
C LEU A 993 31.31 -12.16 39.17
N ALA A 994 30.05 -11.83 39.44
CA ALA A 994 29.01 -12.83 39.70
C ALA A 994 28.67 -13.67 38.46
N GLN A 995 28.85 -13.11 37.26
CA GLN A 995 28.65 -13.83 36.00
C GLN A 995 29.87 -14.72 35.68
N ILE A 996 31.08 -14.27 36.01
CA ILE A 996 32.31 -15.08 35.98
C ILE A 996 32.30 -16.15 37.07
N GLU A 997 31.77 -15.89 38.27
CA GLU A 997 31.60 -16.86 39.35
C GLU A 997 30.50 -17.86 39.06
N ARG A 998 29.40 -17.46 38.40
CA ARG A 998 28.39 -18.41 37.89
C ARG A 998 28.94 -19.27 36.76
N MET A 999 29.74 -18.69 35.86
CA MET A 999 30.39 -19.45 34.79
C MET A 999 31.46 -20.40 35.37
N ARG A 1000 32.20 -19.98 36.40
CA ARG A 1000 33.15 -20.81 37.16
C ARG A 1000 32.45 -21.90 37.97
N ALA A 1001 31.30 -21.61 38.57
CA ALA A 1001 30.47 -22.59 39.28
C ALA A 1001 29.79 -23.57 38.32
N GLN A 1002 29.46 -23.13 37.10
CA GLN A 1002 28.90 -23.99 36.05
C GLN A 1002 29.98 -24.88 35.43
N ILE A 1003 31.20 -24.38 35.27
CA ILE A 1003 32.38 -25.16 34.86
C ILE A 1003 32.82 -26.13 35.97
N GLN A 1004 32.76 -25.73 37.26
CA GLN A 1004 33.01 -26.62 38.40
C GLN A 1004 31.92 -27.69 38.57
N ARG A 1005 30.65 -27.39 38.27
CA ARG A 1005 29.57 -28.40 38.24
C ARG A 1005 29.71 -29.36 37.06
N LEU A 1006 30.20 -28.90 35.91
CA LEU A 1006 30.52 -29.75 34.76
C LEU A 1006 31.77 -30.62 35.01
N GLN A 1007 32.75 -30.13 35.79
CA GLN A 1007 33.92 -30.92 36.22
C GLN A 1007 33.60 -31.91 37.35
N GLN A 1008 32.73 -31.57 38.31
CA GLN A 1008 32.29 -32.50 39.36
C GLN A 1008 31.28 -33.54 38.86
N GLY A 1009 30.48 -33.21 37.84
CA GLY A 1009 29.55 -34.13 37.18
C GLY A 1009 30.23 -35.26 36.38
N GLN A 1010 31.53 -35.14 36.07
CA GLN A 1010 32.31 -36.19 35.40
C GLN A 1010 33.05 -37.14 36.37
N GLN A 1011 33.02 -36.90 37.68
CA GLN A 1011 33.65 -37.78 38.69
C GLN A 1011 32.70 -38.49 39.66
N GLN A 1012 31.39 -38.20 39.65
CA GLN A 1012 30.38 -38.92 40.45
C GLN A 1012 29.37 -39.69 39.57
N GLY A 1013 29.89 -40.46 38.62
CA GLY A 1013 29.10 -41.44 37.85
C GLY A 1013 29.12 -42.86 38.42
N ASN A 1014 29.76 -43.09 39.57
CA ASN A 1014 29.97 -44.45 40.07
C ASN A 1014 29.91 -44.54 41.60
N GLN A 1015 28.72 -44.42 42.19
CA GLN A 1015 28.33 -45.11 43.44
C GLN A 1015 26.90 -44.75 43.88
N GLN A 1016 26.07 -45.79 44.03
CA GLN A 1016 24.92 -45.94 44.95
C GLN A 1016 23.70 -45.02 44.72
N GLY A 1017 22.46 -45.50 44.53
CA GLY A 1017 21.87 -46.78 44.92
C GLY A 1017 21.39 -46.78 46.37
N GLY A 1018 20.10 -46.51 46.59
CA GLY A 1018 19.35 -46.98 47.78
C GLY A 1018 18.64 -45.92 48.64
N GLN A 1019 17.34 -46.18 48.90
CA GLN A 1019 16.50 -45.74 50.04
C GLN A 1019 16.07 -44.26 50.09
N GLN A 1020 14.87 -43.82 50.51
CA GLN A 1020 13.60 -44.38 51.01
C GLN A 1020 12.67 -43.15 51.21
N GLN A 1021 11.50 -43.06 50.54
CA GLN A 1021 10.12 -43.21 51.06
C GLN A 1021 9.69 -42.34 52.28
N GLY A 1022 8.56 -41.61 52.13
CA GLY A 1022 7.75 -41.01 53.23
C GLY A 1022 7.02 -39.71 52.83
N SER A 1023 5.84 -39.76 52.17
CA SER A 1023 4.47 -39.65 52.70
C SER A 1023 4.02 -38.25 53.19
N GLN A 1024 3.12 -37.62 52.43
CA GLN A 1024 2.43 -36.35 52.75
C GLN A 1024 0.92 -36.62 52.81
N GLN A 1025 0.31 -36.37 53.98
CA GLN A 1025 -1.10 -36.55 54.28
C GLN A 1025 -1.74 -35.16 54.48
N GLY A 1026 -2.90 -34.93 53.86
CA GLY A 1026 -3.59 -33.64 53.84
C GLY A 1026 -4.51 -33.40 55.02
N GLN A 1027 -4.99 -32.15 55.16
CA GLN A 1027 -6.15 -31.82 55.97
C GLN A 1027 -6.82 -30.52 55.49
N GLN A 1028 -8.00 -30.65 54.88
CA GLN A 1028 -9.02 -29.59 54.79
C GLN A 1028 -10.04 -29.84 55.90
N GLY A 1029 -10.28 -28.83 56.73
CA GLY A 1029 -11.38 -28.79 57.69
C GLY A 1029 -12.51 -27.89 57.17
N GLY A 1030 -13.75 -28.34 57.31
CA GLY A 1030 -14.95 -27.55 57.08
C GLY A 1030 -15.68 -27.26 58.38
N GLY A 1031 -16.44 -26.14 58.40
CA GLY A 1031 -17.69 -26.06 59.16
C GLY A 1031 -17.97 -24.76 59.95
N GLN A 1032 -19.04 -24.08 59.52
CA GLN A 1032 -19.99 -23.22 60.26
C GLN A 1032 -19.58 -21.76 60.54
N GLN A 1033 -20.21 -20.79 59.87
CA GLN A 1033 -21.60 -20.30 60.05
C GLN A 1033 -22.12 -19.66 58.76
#